data_AF-A0A2G4SUK9-F1
#
_entry.id   AF-A0A2G4SUK9-F1
#
_cell.length_a   1.000
_cell.length_b   1.000
_cell.length_c   1.000
_cell.angle_alpha   90.00
_cell.angle_beta   90.00
_cell.angle_gamma   90.00
#
_symmetry.space_group_name_H-M   'P 1'
#
loop_
_entity.id
_entity.type
_entity.pdbx_description
1 polymer ?
#
loop_
_entity_poly.entity_id
_entity_poly.type
_entity_poly.pdbx_seq_one_letter_code
_entity_poly.pdbx_strand_id
1 'polypeptide(L)'
;MILVNNTEDKKDGYIRFICISDTHGKTKFEIPDGDVLIHAGDITKNSRMTEFTETIEWLGSLPHKIKIITGGNHDDYLDDTFNFTKHKQTILALMEKHGLTYLEHESYQLPAEFGSLCLFVSPYAPIHLGGAFMLTDMSEIWNTIPDAVDILVTHTPPFGYQDKVTRYDRHVGCQYLMDKIKRIKPRVCVFGHIHESHGYTLDGTLYINACLNNSRYKPVNKPITFDLFQPRKKKVIDWLIYAVLLFLVYLCIHAYNNNIKPTTTTIEDTVKHDKITTQKAYIRYNQKQPTLTFQQDNGTTYMDFPWYQRSHTRPQFRPNIDLLSTDLSAKDRRILLEKAILQAKKLALRKFPAAEYTTIRGTNLTATQTAAFREKLACWTMGQWIRDEQNSFRLKHLQEPIYSSCDRKFYKTHKQSEKREETKYVWKPHSQACSVSRKVSSSHWCKLLKGRNMLLVGDLAHYQYHELFLDTFRDDPTVCFGELNCKDHTICKHKDTRLRYVRNDVLSTIRKFHNRDQGHPLANIVEWPFVSSNMLSSYPILILSRTTQLDDNDVLFTRRLIHTMKIIRETSPDALVIYQSSSIGHPFCQDAERPLPKELSDDELKRLPYGWSEAKRRNAIAKTIVEASGGIYLDLAAMTDLRPDGHIGQGDCLRYCIPGPLDATMQIYYNVFLELEKGA
;
A
#
# COMPACT_ATOMS: atom_id res chain seq x y z
N MET A 1 -9.52 -41.48 15.21
CA MET A 1 -9.02 -41.34 16.60
C MET A 1 -7.90 -40.31 16.61
N ILE A 2 -7.88 -39.41 17.60
CA ILE A 2 -6.80 -38.44 17.82
C ILE A 2 -6.17 -38.78 19.17
N LEU A 3 -4.86 -38.98 19.24
CA LEU A 3 -4.13 -39.23 20.50
C LEU A 3 -3.24 -38.02 20.77
N VAL A 4 -3.33 -37.39 21.93
CA VAL A 4 -2.59 -36.16 22.25
C VAL A 4 -1.56 -36.43 23.33
N ASN A 5 -0.35 -35.88 23.17
CA ASN A 5 0.81 -36.09 24.04
C ASN A 5 1.09 -37.58 24.29
N ASN A 6 0.87 -38.41 23.27
CA ASN A 6 1.12 -39.84 23.35
C ASN A 6 2.63 -40.09 23.46
N THR A 7 3.06 -40.58 24.62
CA THR A 7 4.46 -40.91 24.89
C THR A 7 4.83 -42.32 24.44
N GLU A 8 3.86 -43.12 23.97
CA GLU A 8 4.12 -44.42 23.33
C GLU A 8 4.69 -44.24 21.92
N ASP A 9 5.36 -45.28 21.44
CA ASP A 9 5.81 -45.38 20.05
C ASP A 9 4.65 -45.13 19.09
N LYS A 10 4.92 -44.36 18.04
CA LYS A 10 3.92 -44.01 17.03
C LYS A 10 3.40 -45.30 16.37
N LYS A 11 2.10 -45.56 16.56
CA LYS A 11 1.43 -46.76 16.03
C LYS A 11 1.40 -46.75 14.50
N ASP A 12 1.49 -47.93 13.87
CA ASP A 12 1.45 -48.04 12.42
C ASP A 12 0.12 -47.48 11.87
N GLY A 13 0.21 -46.74 10.76
CA GLY A 13 -0.95 -46.05 10.17
C GLY A 13 -1.35 -44.72 10.85
N TYR A 14 -0.59 -44.24 11.83
CA TYR A 14 -0.75 -42.89 12.38
C TYR A 14 0.34 -41.92 11.88
N ILE A 15 -0.06 -40.66 11.70
CA ILE A 15 0.82 -39.54 11.42
C ILE A 15 0.97 -38.74 12.71
N ARG A 16 2.21 -38.54 13.16
CA ARG A 16 2.52 -37.78 14.37
C ARG A 16 2.86 -36.32 14.04
N PHE A 17 2.03 -35.41 14.55
CA PHE A 17 2.21 -33.98 14.44
C PHE A 17 2.84 -33.42 15.71
N ILE A 18 3.78 -32.49 15.54
CA ILE A 18 4.46 -31.78 16.62
C ILE A 18 4.11 -30.31 16.50
N CYS A 19 3.45 -29.75 17.52
CA CYS A 19 2.98 -28.38 17.52
C CYS A 19 3.82 -27.51 18.45
N ILE A 20 4.33 -26.42 17.91
CA ILE A 20 5.06 -25.38 18.62
C ILE A 20 4.61 -23.99 18.14
N SER A 21 4.88 -22.97 18.94
CA SER A 21 4.62 -21.56 18.60
C SER A 21 5.42 -20.65 19.54
N ASP A 22 5.55 -19.39 19.17
CA ASP A 22 6.07 -18.31 20.01
C ASP A 22 7.48 -18.61 20.51
N THR A 23 8.38 -19.08 19.63
CA THR A 23 9.80 -19.36 19.96
C THR A 23 10.53 -18.08 20.35
N HIS A 24 10.15 -16.95 19.74
CA HIS A 24 10.73 -15.63 19.98
C HIS A 24 12.26 -15.59 19.91
N GLY A 25 12.82 -16.16 18.84
CA GLY A 25 14.26 -16.22 18.59
C GLY A 25 15.02 -17.23 19.45
N LYS A 26 14.35 -18.05 20.27
CA LYS A 26 15.00 -19.09 21.08
C LYS A 26 15.04 -20.41 20.30
N THR A 27 16.13 -21.15 20.46
CA THR A 27 16.40 -22.40 19.74
C THR A 27 16.67 -23.59 20.66
N LYS A 28 16.72 -23.36 21.98
CA LYS A 28 17.02 -24.42 22.97
C LYS A 28 15.72 -25.04 23.50
N PHE A 29 15.08 -25.84 22.67
CA PHE A 29 13.89 -26.62 23.03
C PHE A 29 14.11 -28.10 22.72
N GLU A 30 13.64 -28.96 23.61
CA GLU A 30 13.58 -30.40 23.35
C GLU A 30 12.35 -30.70 22.49
N ILE A 31 12.57 -30.93 21.20
CA ILE A 31 11.51 -31.24 20.25
C ILE A 31 11.45 -32.76 20.05
N PRO A 32 10.33 -33.42 20.36
CA PRO A 32 10.18 -34.85 20.16
C PRO A 32 10.11 -35.22 18.67
N ASP A 33 10.46 -36.47 18.38
CA ASP A 33 10.36 -37.03 17.03
C ASP A 33 8.91 -37.06 16.53
N GLY A 34 8.75 -36.79 15.24
CA GLY A 34 7.44 -36.79 14.57
C GLY A 34 7.56 -36.68 13.06
N ASP A 35 6.43 -36.75 12.38
CA ASP A 35 6.35 -36.71 10.92
C ASP A 35 6.25 -35.28 10.40
N VAL A 36 5.36 -34.48 11.02
CA VAL A 36 5.02 -33.11 10.59
C VAL A 36 5.19 -32.15 11.78
N LEU A 37 6.08 -31.17 11.64
CA LEU A 37 6.23 -30.07 12.59
C LEU A 37 5.38 -28.88 12.14
N ILE A 38 4.62 -28.28 13.05
CA ILE A 38 3.84 -27.06 12.83
C ILE A 38 4.34 -25.98 13.79
N HIS A 39 4.72 -24.82 13.26
CA HIS A 39 5.07 -23.62 14.02
C HIS A 39 4.03 -22.51 13.78
N ALA A 40 3.21 -22.22 14.79
CA ALA A 40 2.02 -21.35 14.68
C ALA A 40 2.27 -19.85 14.91
N GLY A 41 3.42 -19.33 14.46
CA GLY A 41 3.76 -17.90 14.52
C GLY A 41 4.70 -17.49 15.65
N ASP A 42 5.12 -16.22 15.60
CA ASP A 42 6.09 -15.59 16.50
C ASP A 42 7.44 -16.30 16.54
N ILE A 43 8.01 -16.43 15.33
CA ILE A 43 9.34 -17.00 15.10
C ILE A 43 10.37 -16.16 15.85
N THR A 44 10.22 -14.83 15.81
CA THR A 44 11.14 -13.86 16.38
C THR A 44 10.55 -13.10 17.55
N LYS A 45 11.39 -12.38 18.31
CA LYS A 45 10.93 -11.46 19.36
C LYS A 45 10.84 -10.03 18.85
N ASN A 46 11.74 -9.62 17.97
CA ASN A 46 11.84 -8.25 17.50
C ASN A 46 12.04 -8.16 15.98
N SER A 47 11.66 -9.22 15.24
CA SER A 47 11.83 -9.31 13.80
C SER A 47 13.26 -9.06 13.31
N ARG A 48 14.30 -9.41 14.09
CA ARG A 48 15.70 -9.23 13.64
C ARG A 48 16.09 -10.36 12.70
N MET A 49 16.86 -10.05 11.64
CA MET A 49 17.39 -11.08 10.73
C MET A 49 18.18 -12.16 11.47
N THR A 50 18.93 -11.83 12.52
CA THR A 50 19.66 -12.82 13.32
C THR A 50 18.72 -13.80 14.03
N GLU A 51 17.60 -13.31 14.58
CA GLU A 51 16.59 -14.17 15.22
C GLU A 51 15.93 -15.09 14.19
N PHE A 52 15.62 -14.58 12.99
CA PHE A 52 15.12 -15.41 11.89
C PHE A 52 16.14 -16.47 11.51
N THR A 53 17.39 -16.09 11.23
CA THR A 53 18.44 -17.02 10.80
C THR A 53 18.64 -18.14 11.80
N GLU A 54 18.86 -17.80 13.07
CA GLU A 54 19.11 -18.78 14.13
C GLU A 54 17.92 -19.73 14.31
N THR A 55 16.69 -19.20 14.29
CA THR A 55 15.48 -20.01 14.47
C THR A 55 15.22 -20.90 13.26
N ILE A 56 15.42 -20.40 12.04
CA ILE A 56 15.23 -21.14 10.79
C ILE A 56 16.27 -22.27 10.67
N GLU A 57 17.54 -21.99 10.95
CA GLU A 57 18.60 -23.00 10.94
C GLU A 57 18.32 -24.10 11.97
N TRP A 58 17.89 -23.72 13.17
CA TRP A 58 17.49 -24.68 14.21
C TRP A 58 16.29 -25.52 13.77
N LEU A 59 15.20 -24.91 13.27
CA LEU A 59 14.03 -25.64 12.79
C LEU A 59 14.37 -26.58 11.61
N GLY A 60 15.27 -26.14 10.72
CA GLY A 60 15.77 -26.94 9.61
C GLY A 60 16.58 -28.16 10.06
N SER A 61 17.28 -28.06 11.19
CA SER A 61 18.08 -29.17 11.76
C SER A 61 17.23 -30.29 12.36
N LEU A 62 15.94 -30.04 12.63
CA LEU A 62 15.05 -31.03 13.23
C LEU A 62 14.70 -32.17 12.25
N PRO A 63 14.54 -33.42 12.74
CA PRO A 63 14.41 -34.62 11.89
C PRO A 63 13.06 -34.76 11.17
N HIS A 64 12.09 -33.90 11.47
CA HIS A 64 10.73 -33.97 10.91
C HIS A 64 10.75 -33.83 9.39
N LYS A 65 9.94 -34.64 8.70
CA LYS A 65 9.96 -34.69 7.22
C LYS A 65 9.31 -33.47 6.60
N ILE A 66 8.23 -32.98 7.21
CA ILE A 66 7.51 -31.78 6.78
C ILE A 66 7.56 -30.78 7.92
N LYS A 67 7.96 -29.54 7.63
CA LYS A 67 7.92 -28.44 8.59
C LYS A 67 7.07 -27.30 8.01
N ILE A 68 5.94 -27.01 8.65
CA ILE A 68 4.99 -25.97 8.25
C ILE A 68 5.11 -24.81 9.21
N ILE A 69 5.43 -23.63 8.69
CA ILE A 69 5.74 -22.43 9.47
C ILE A 69 4.82 -21.31 9.05
N THR A 70 4.31 -20.53 9.99
CA THR A 70 3.66 -19.25 9.71
C THR A 70 4.23 -18.15 10.61
N GLY A 71 3.93 -16.89 10.29
CA GLY A 71 4.34 -15.74 11.09
C GLY A 71 3.37 -15.47 12.23
N GLY A 72 3.78 -14.59 13.14
CA GLY A 72 2.91 -14.02 14.18
C GLY A 72 3.12 -12.52 14.31
N ASN A 73 2.57 -11.91 15.36
CA ASN A 73 2.60 -10.46 15.53
C ASN A 73 3.98 -9.85 15.81
N HIS A 74 5.00 -10.66 16.09
CA HIS A 74 6.38 -10.22 16.28
C HIS A 74 7.22 -10.30 14.99
N ASP A 75 6.69 -10.85 13.90
CA ASP A 75 7.44 -11.15 12.68
C ASP A 75 7.24 -10.09 11.59
N ASP A 76 7.51 -8.82 11.92
CA ASP A 76 7.34 -7.66 11.03
C ASP A 76 7.91 -7.85 9.62
N TYR A 77 9.06 -8.53 9.50
CA TYR A 77 9.72 -8.76 8.21
C TYR A 77 8.95 -9.70 7.30
N LEU A 78 8.02 -10.49 7.84
CA LEU A 78 7.17 -11.39 7.07
C LEU A 78 5.86 -10.72 6.64
N ASP A 79 5.42 -9.65 7.30
CA ASP A 79 4.18 -8.95 6.95
C ASP A 79 4.41 -7.91 5.85
N ASP A 80 3.75 -8.12 4.71
CA ASP A 80 3.84 -7.22 3.55
C ASP A 80 3.36 -5.79 3.88
N THR A 81 2.52 -5.62 4.90
CA THR A 81 2.07 -4.29 5.34
C THR A 81 3.20 -3.44 5.94
N PHE A 82 4.27 -4.07 6.41
CA PHE A 82 5.47 -3.42 6.98
C PHE A 82 6.54 -3.12 5.92
N ASN A 83 6.37 -3.58 4.67
CA ASN A 83 7.20 -3.26 3.51
C ASN A 83 8.68 -3.69 3.62
N PHE A 84 8.95 -4.82 4.27
CA PHE A 84 10.29 -5.41 4.40
C PHE A 84 10.59 -6.46 3.31
N THR A 85 10.15 -6.23 2.08
CA THR A 85 10.17 -7.22 0.98
C THR A 85 11.50 -7.94 0.79
N LYS A 86 12.63 -7.22 0.88
CA LYS A 86 13.97 -7.84 0.76
C LYS A 86 14.28 -8.78 1.92
N HIS A 87 13.94 -8.39 3.15
CA HIS A 87 14.11 -9.24 4.31
C HIS A 87 13.16 -10.44 4.22
N LYS A 88 11.88 -10.22 3.89
CA LYS A 88 10.91 -11.31 3.62
C LYS A 88 11.46 -12.32 2.63
N GLN A 89 11.89 -11.86 1.45
CA GLN A 89 12.48 -12.73 0.42
C GLN A 89 13.71 -13.49 0.92
N THR A 90 14.59 -12.83 1.69
CA THR A 90 15.77 -13.47 2.27
C THR A 90 15.37 -14.53 3.29
N ILE A 91 14.39 -14.24 4.13
CA ILE A 91 13.85 -15.16 5.14
C ILE A 91 13.16 -16.34 4.47
N LEU A 92 12.31 -16.12 3.46
CA LEU A 92 11.63 -17.18 2.71
C LEU A 92 12.62 -18.07 1.95
N ALA A 93 13.64 -17.47 1.31
CA ALA A 93 14.71 -18.23 0.67
C ALA A 93 15.53 -19.04 1.69
N LEU A 94 15.74 -18.50 2.90
CA LEU A 94 16.40 -19.21 3.98
C LEU A 94 15.52 -20.37 4.49
N MET A 95 14.21 -20.15 4.67
CA MET A 95 13.26 -21.20 5.02
C MET A 95 13.27 -22.32 3.99
N GLU A 96 13.17 -21.99 2.70
CA GLU A 96 13.24 -22.95 1.60
C GLU A 96 14.55 -23.75 1.60
N LYS A 97 15.69 -23.05 1.75
CA LYS A 97 17.03 -23.66 1.86
C LYS A 97 17.10 -24.69 3.00
N HIS A 98 16.39 -24.44 4.10
CA HIS A 98 16.34 -25.31 5.27
C HIS A 98 15.15 -26.30 5.28
N GLY A 99 14.44 -26.44 4.16
CA GLY A 99 13.34 -27.39 4.01
C GLY A 99 12.08 -27.04 4.82
N LEU A 100 11.86 -25.75 5.08
CA LEU A 100 10.71 -25.21 5.78
C LEU A 100 9.69 -24.67 4.78
N THR A 101 8.43 -25.04 4.96
CA THR A 101 7.31 -24.54 4.16
C THR A 101 6.64 -23.40 4.92
N TYR A 102 6.87 -22.17 4.45
CA TYR A 102 6.16 -21.00 4.96
C TYR A 102 4.80 -20.85 4.29
N LEU A 103 3.76 -20.56 5.08
CA LEU A 103 2.40 -20.33 4.58
C LEU A 103 1.80 -19.06 5.19
N GLU A 104 1.17 -18.26 4.33
CA GLU A 104 0.57 -16.98 4.70
C GLU A 104 -0.88 -16.88 4.23
N HIS A 105 -1.80 -17.34 5.09
CA HIS A 105 -3.24 -17.34 4.82
C HIS A 105 -3.63 -18.14 3.57
N GLU A 106 -3.18 -19.38 3.51
CA GLU A 106 -3.37 -20.26 2.36
C GLU A 106 -3.57 -21.73 2.77
N SER A 107 -4.01 -22.55 1.80
CA SER A 107 -4.22 -23.99 2.00
C SER A 107 -2.97 -24.78 1.63
N TYR A 108 -2.67 -25.84 2.38
CA TYR A 108 -1.59 -26.76 2.10
C TYR A 108 -2.06 -28.21 2.19
N GLN A 109 -1.87 -28.94 1.10
CA GLN A 109 -2.27 -30.34 0.99
C GLN A 109 -1.07 -31.23 1.35
N LEU A 110 -1.18 -32.02 2.41
CA LEU A 110 -0.12 -32.98 2.73
C LEU A 110 0.07 -34.01 1.60
N PRO A 111 1.29 -34.52 1.40
CA PRO A 111 1.53 -35.66 0.51
C PRO A 111 0.70 -36.89 0.88
N ALA A 112 0.50 -37.79 -0.09
CA ALA A 112 -0.38 -38.96 0.08
C ALA A 112 0.09 -39.92 1.18
N GLU A 113 1.41 -40.03 1.38
CA GLU A 113 2.02 -40.78 2.47
C GLU A 113 1.75 -40.18 3.86
N PHE A 114 1.24 -38.94 3.93
CA PHE A 114 0.81 -38.25 5.15
C PHE A 114 -0.69 -37.88 5.10
N GLY A 115 -1.52 -38.76 4.58
CA GLY A 115 -2.97 -38.63 4.76
C GLY A 115 -3.70 -37.86 3.69
N SER A 116 -3.01 -37.09 2.84
CA SER A 116 -3.66 -36.06 2.04
C SER A 116 -4.61 -35.21 2.89
N LEU A 117 -4.17 -34.83 4.09
CA LEU A 117 -4.90 -33.90 4.95
C LEU A 117 -4.76 -32.48 4.40
N CYS A 118 -5.86 -31.73 4.41
CA CYS A 118 -5.87 -30.32 4.00
C CYS A 118 -5.64 -29.44 5.24
N LEU A 119 -4.53 -28.70 5.23
CA LEU A 119 -4.27 -27.65 6.22
C LEU A 119 -4.70 -26.30 5.67
N PHE A 120 -5.17 -25.42 6.53
CA PHE A 120 -5.25 -23.98 6.24
C PHE A 120 -4.43 -23.23 7.28
N VAL A 121 -3.50 -22.39 6.84
CA VAL A 121 -2.48 -21.80 7.72
C VAL A 121 -2.46 -20.29 7.57
N SER A 122 -2.56 -19.55 8.68
CA SER A 122 -2.72 -18.09 8.66
C SER A 122 -2.02 -17.38 9.83
N PRO A 123 -1.24 -16.32 9.59
CA PRO A 123 -0.57 -15.57 10.66
C PRO A 123 -1.46 -14.52 11.34
N TYR A 124 -2.64 -14.24 10.78
CA TYR A 124 -3.47 -13.12 11.22
C TYR A 124 -4.01 -13.25 12.66
N ALA A 125 -4.04 -12.13 13.36
CA ALA A 125 -4.59 -11.97 14.70
C ALA A 125 -5.42 -10.67 14.86
N PRO A 126 -6.37 -10.58 15.81
CA PRO A 126 -7.02 -9.32 16.16
C PRO A 126 -6.02 -8.31 16.74
N ILE A 127 -6.25 -7.02 16.50
CA ILE A 127 -5.41 -5.98 17.09
C ILE A 127 -5.54 -5.91 18.62
N HIS A 128 -4.43 -6.12 19.33
CA HIS A 128 -4.34 -5.94 20.78
C HIS A 128 -3.36 -4.82 21.16
N LEU A 129 -2.07 -4.94 20.80
CA LEU A 129 -1.01 -3.98 21.13
C LEU A 129 -0.23 -3.43 19.91
N GLY A 130 -0.61 -3.82 18.69
CA GLY A 130 0.10 -3.47 17.44
C GLY A 130 1.30 -4.39 17.15
N GLY A 131 1.64 -4.58 15.87
CA GLY A 131 2.55 -5.64 15.39
C GLY A 131 2.09 -6.23 14.05
N ALA A 132 2.88 -7.14 13.51
CA ALA A 132 2.63 -7.84 12.26
C ALA A 132 1.28 -8.59 12.25
N PHE A 133 0.68 -8.73 11.08
CA PHE A 133 -0.51 -9.53 10.80
C PHE A 133 -1.71 -9.24 11.72
N MET A 134 -1.80 -8.03 12.29
CA MET A 134 -2.91 -7.66 13.16
C MET A 134 -3.95 -6.79 12.46
N LEU A 135 -5.19 -7.27 12.44
CA LEU A 135 -6.31 -6.60 11.79
C LEU A 135 -7.34 -6.12 12.82
N THR A 136 -7.98 -5.00 12.52
CA THR A 136 -9.06 -4.45 13.35
C THR A 136 -10.37 -5.23 13.22
N ASP A 137 -10.59 -5.84 12.07
CA ASP A 137 -11.78 -6.65 11.77
C ASP A 137 -11.33 -7.97 11.15
N MET A 138 -11.65 -9.05 11.84
CA MET A 138 -11.27 -10.40 11.45
C MET A 138 -12.36 -11.12 10.65
N SER A 139 -13.55 -10.53 10.52
CA SER A 139 -14.70 -11.18 9.90
C SER A 139 -14.46 -11.48 8.42
N GLU A 140 -13.94 -10.51 7.65
CA GLU A 140 -13.67 -10.67 6.22
C GLU A 140 -12.59 -11.73 5.96
N ILE A 141 -11.48 -11.69 6.71
CA ILE A 141 -10.35 -12.59 6.51
C ILE A 141 -10.67 -14.03 6.97
N TRP A 142 -11.52 -14.23 7.97
CA TRP A 142 -11.92 -15.60 8.36
C TRP A 142 -13.01 -16.18 7.46
N ASN A 143 -13.75 -15.34 6.75
CA ASN A 143 -14.71 -15.82 5.75
C ASN A 143 -14.04 -16.36 4.47
N THR A 144 -12.77 -16.02 4.20
CA THR A 144 -12.02 -16.55 3.04
C THR A 144 -11.45 -17.95 3.27
N ILE A 145 -11.45 -18.45 4.51
CA ILE A 145 -11.05 -19.82 4.81
C ILE A 145 -12.01 -20.79 4.09
N PRO A 146 -11.54 -21.79 3.33
CA PRO A 146 -12.39 -22.76 2.65
C PRO A 146 -13.12 -23.66 3.66
N ASP A 147 -14.20 -24.28 3.22
CA ASP A 147 -15.01 -25.15 4.11
C ASP A 147 -14.39 -26.53 4.34
N ALA A 148 -13.50 -26.98 3.44
CA ALA A 148 -12.81 -28.27 3.54
C ALA A 148 -11.40 -28.10 4.15
N VAL A 149 -11.33 -28.14 5.48
CA VAL A 149 -10.08 -28.02 6.26
C VAL A 149 -10.02 -29.11 7.33
N ASP A 150 -9.00 -29.97 7.29
CA ASP A 150 -8.75 -30.98 8.33
C ASP A 150 -8.06 -30.37 9.55
N ILE A 151 -7.05 -29.52 9.32
CA ILE A 151 -6.25 -28.88 10.36
C ILE A 151 -6.18 -27.38 10.08
N LEU A 152 -6.67 -26.57 11.01
CA LEU A 152 -6.57 -25.12 10.94
C LEU A 152 -5.40 -24.65 11.80
N VAL A 153 -4.49 -23.87 11.23
CA VAL A 153 -3.36 -23.27 11.94
C VAL A 153 -3.50 -21.75 11.89
N THR A 154 -3.61 -21.11 13.05
CA THR A 154 -3.70 -19.65 13.16
C THR A 154 -2.73 -19.15 14.21
N HIS A 155 -2.22 -17.92 14.10
CA HIS A 155 -1.42 -17.39 15.20
C HIS A 155 -2.29 -17.09 16.44
N THR A 156 -3.44 -16.44 16.25
CA THR A 156 -4.39 -16.13 17.31
C THR A 156 -5.24 -17.34 17.73
N PRO A 157 -5.59 -17.49 19.02
CA PRO A 157 -6.56 -18.49 19.45
C PRO A 157 -8.02 -18.10 19.10
N PRO A 158 -8.92 -19.07 18.92
CA PRO A 158 -10.35 -18.80 18.87
C PRO A 158 -10.90 -18.45 20.25
N PHE A 159 -11.97 -17.66 20.30
CA PHE A 159 -12.60 -17.28 21.56
C PHE A 159 -13.10 -18.52 22.33
N GLY A 160 -12.70 -18.62 23.59
CA GLY A 160 -13.17 -19.66 24.53
C GLY A 160 -12.27 -20.89 24.67
N TYR A 161 -11.21 -21.03 23.85
CA TYR A 161 -10.29 -22.16 23.92
C TYR A 161 -8.84 -21.68 24.04
N GLN A 162 -8.18 -22.00 25.15
CA GLN A 162 -6.78 -21.68 25.43
C GLN A 162 -6.41 -20.21 25.12
N ASP A 163 -7.31 -19.29 25.45
CA ASP A 163 -7.22 -17.86 25.13
C ASP A 163 -7.40 -16.97 26.38
N LYS A 164 -7.19 -17.52 27.57
CA LYS A 164 -7.44 -16.81 28.84
C LYS A 164 -6.16 -16.12 29.33
N VAL A 165 -6.26 -14.84 29.64
CA VAL A 165 -5.15 -14.07 30.24
C VAL A 165 -5.34 -14.02 31.76
N THR A 166 -4.45 -14.68 32.50
CA THR A 166 -4.58 -14.91 33.96
C THR A 166 -4.69 -13.62 34.77
N ARG A 167 -3.99 -12.55 34.35
CA ARG A 167 -3.99 -11.25 35.05
C ARG A 167 -5.37 -10.61 35.17
N TYR A 168 -6.24 -10.84 34.20
CA TYR A 168 -7.56 -10.20 34.10
C TYR A 168 -8.72 -11.19 34.13
N ASP A 169 -8.41 -12.48 34.18
CA ASP A 169 -9.36 -13.59 34.10
C ASP A 169 -10.32 -13.50 32.90
N ARG A 170 -9.81 -13.06 31.73
CA ARG A 170 -10.61 -12.80 30.53
C ARG A 170 -10.14 -13.61 29.33
N HIS A 171 -11.12 -14.05 28.55
CA HIS A 171 -10.93 -14.60 27.20
C HIS A 171 -10.62 -13.47 26.23
N VAL A 172 -9.56 -13.63 25.43
CA VAL A 172 -9.11 -12.63 24.44
C VAL A 172 -9.07 -13.20 23.02
N GLY A 173 -9.46 -14.46 22.83
CA GLY A 173 -9.47 -15.10 21.53
C GLY A 173 -10.47 -14.48 20.56
N CYS A 174 -10.30 -14.79 19.27
CA CYS A 174 -11.09 -14.20 18.21
C CYS A 174 -12.48 -14.86 18.10
N GLN A 175 -13.56 -14.10 18.32
CA GLN A 175 -14.93 -14.61 18.18
C GLN A 175 -15.25 -14.98 16.72
N TYR A 176 -14.84 -14.17 15.74
CA TYR A 176 -15.06 -14.45 14.32
C TYR A 176 -14.37 -15.75 13.87
N LEU A 177 -13.20 -16.05 14.44
CA LEU A 177 -12.49 -17.30 14.18
C LEU A 177 -13.29 -18.49 14.72
N MET A 178 -13.79 -18.37 15.95
CA MET A 178 -14.64 -19.39 16.57
C MET A 178 -15.92 -19.64 15.74
N ASP A 179 -16.53 -18.59 15.20
CA ASP A 179 -17.72 -18.70 14.35
C ASP A 179 -17.42 -19.40 13.02
N LYS A 180 -16.22 -19.19 12.43
CA LYS A 180 -15.78 -19.95 11.25
C LYS A 180 -15.48 -21.41 11.60
N ILE A 181 -14.82 -21.68 12.73
CA ILE A 181 -14.53 -23.04 13.20
C ILE A 181 -15.83 -23.83 13.43
N LYS A 182 -16.85 -23.23 14.05
CA LYS A 182 -18.18 -23.87 14.22
C LYS A 182 -18.82 -24.27 12.90
N ARG A 183 -18.55 -23.52 11.82
CA ARG A 183 -19.07 -23.79 10.47
C ARG A 183 -18.29 -24.91 9.77
N ILE A 184 -16.96 -24.81 9.73
CA ILE A 184 -16.12 -25.74 8.94
C ILE A 184 -15.70 -27.01 9.71
N LYS A 185 -15.78 -26.97 11.05
CA LYS A 185 -15.52 -28.09 11.98
C LYS A 185 -14.22 -28.85 11.66
N PRO A 186 -13.06 -28.17 11.70
CA PRO A 186 -11.78 -28.83 11.46
C PRO A 186 -11.54 -29.87 12.57
N ARG A 187 -10.74 -30.89 12.29
CA ARG A 187 -10.41 -31.93 13.27
C ARG A 187 -9.46 -31.39 14.34
N VAL A 188 -8.56 -30.48 13.97
CA VAL A 188 -7.57 -29.87 14.84
C VAL A 188 -7.41 -28.38 14.54
N CYS A 189 -7.29 -27.56 15.57
CA CYS A 189 -6.91 -26.16 15.52
C CYS A 189 -5.60 -25.97 16.29
N VAL A 190 -4.55 -25.46 15.66
CA VAL A 190 -3.24 -25.20 16.27
C VAL A 190 -2.98 -23.70 16.26
N PHE A 191 -2.63 -23.13 17.40
CA PHE A 191 -2.39 -21.70 17.57
C PHE A 191 -1.42 -21.39 18.70
N GLY A 192 -1.13 -20.10 18.92
CA GLY A 192 -0.21 -19.61 19.94
C GLY A 192 -0.66 -18.29 20.55
N HIS A 193 0.23 -17.30 20.59
CA HIS A 193 0.01 -15.90 20.98
C HIS A 193 -0.29 -15.65 22.48
N ILE A 194 -1.20 -16.42 23.08
CA ILE A 194 -1.59 -16.26 24.49
C ILE A 194 -0.76 -17.19 25.36
N HIS A 195 0.42 -16.73 25.78
CA HIS A 195 1.43 -17.54 26.47
C HIS A 195 0.95 -18.14 27.80
N GLU A 196 0.01 -17.49 28.48
CA GLU A 196 -0.57 -17.96 29.74
C GLU A 196 -1.43 -19.22 29.59
N SER A 197 -1.89 -19.50 28.36
CA SER A 197 -2.88 -20.54 28.09
C SER A 197 -2.33 -21.71 27.26
N HIS A 198 -1.02 -21.98 27.33
CA HIS A 198 -0.46 -23.21 26.75
C HIS A 198 -1.23 -24.44 27.23
N GLY A 199 -1.53 -25.35 26.29
CA GLY A 199 -2.31 -26.55 26.57
C GLY A 199 -3.25 -26.90 25.42
N TYR A 200 -4.19 -27.80 25.69
CA TYR A 200 -5.15 -28.24 24.68
C TYR A 200 -6.51 -28.60 25.30
N THR A 201 -7.56 -28.56 24.48
CA THR A 201 -8.90 -29.08 24.78
C THR A 201 -9.41 -29.88 23.60
N LEU A 202 -9.98 -31.07 23.86
CA LEU A 202 -10.71 -31.84 22.85
C LEU A 202 -12.22 -31.66 23.05
N ASP A 203 -12.87 -30.98 22.11
CA ASP A 203 -14.31 -30.73 22.12
C ASP A 203 -14.88 -30.82 20.70
N GLY A 204 -14.99 -32.06 20.20
CA GLY A 204 -15.25 -32.37 18.78
C GLY A 204 -14.05 -32.07 17.87
N THR A 205 -13.52 -30.85 17.97
CA THR A 205 -12.25 -30.36 17.42
C THR A 205 -11.20 -30.37 18.53
N LEU A 206 -9.96 -30.73 18.20
CA LEU A 206 -8.82 -30.59 19.12
C LEU A 206 -8.24 -29.17 19.01
N TYR A 207 -8.32 -28.37 20.06
CA TYR A 207 -7.74 -27.02 20.14
C TYR A 207 -6.40 -27.08 20.87
N ILE A 208 -5.34 -26.54 20.29
CA ILE A 208 -3.98 -26.59 20.84
C ILE A 208 -3.40 -25.18 20.84
N ASN A 209 -3.06 -24.68 22.02
CA ASN A 209 -2.18 -23.53 22.18
C ASN A 209 -0.75 -24.03 22.44
N ALA A 210 0.10 -23.83 21.45
CA ALA A 210 1.44 -24.38 21.35
C ALA A 210 2.55 -23.42 21.81
N CYS A 211 2.23 -22.34 22.54
CA CYS A 211 3.21 -21.39 23.07
C CYS A 211 4.31 -22.08 23.89
N LEU A 212 5.56 -22.06 23.41
CA LEU A 212 6.69 -22.66 24.14
C LEU A 212 7.19 -21.77 25.28
N ASN A 213 6.95 -20.47 25.18
CA ASN A 213 7.30 -19.50 26.19
C ASN A 213 6.10 -19.17 27.09
N ASN A 214 6.36 -18.91 28.37
CA ASN A 214 5.34 -18.34 29.26
C ASN A 214 5.23 -16.80 29.11
N SER A 215 4.32 -16.19 29.87
CA SER A 215 4.08 -14.72 29.83
C SER A 215 5.29 -13.85 30.21
N ARG A 216 6.35 -14.45 30.76
CA ARG A 216 7.65 -13.79 31.03
C ARG A 216 8.71 -14.09 29.96
N TYR A 217 8.30 -14.63 28.81
CA TYR A 217 9.18 -15.05 27.71
C TYR A 217 10.23 -16.09 28.14
N LYS A 218 9.93 -16.93 29.13
CA LYS A 218 10.81 -18.04 29.54
C LYS A 218 10.39 -19.33 28.82
N PRO A 219 11.33 -20.11 28.25
CA PRO A 219 11.05 -21.35 27.53
C PRO A 219 10.77 -22.48 28.51
N VAL A 220 9.53 -22.60 28.98
CA VAL A 220 9.16 -23.55 30.04
C VAL A 220 8.13 -24.58 29.60
N ASN A 221 7.42 -24.33 28.52
CA ASN A 221 6.37 -25.21 28.03
C ASN A 221 6.97 -26.23 27.05
N LYS A 222 6.43 -27.45 27.09
CA LYS A 222 6.83 -28.53 26.17
C LYS A 222 6.00 -28.46 24.87
N PRO A 223 6.55 -28.90 23.73
CA PRO A 223 5.76 -29.11 22.52
C PRO A 223 4.55 -30.01 22.78
N ILE A 224 3.44 -29.73 22.09
CA ILE A 224 2.24 -30.58 22.16
C ILE A 224 2.25 -31.48 20.92
N THR A 225 2.05 -32.78 21.13
CA THR A 225 2.04 -33.75 20.03
C THR A 225 0.64 -34.32 19.83
N PHE A 226 0.28 -34.66 18.59
CA PHE A 226 -0.92 -35.46 18.36
C PHE A 226 -0.76 -36.45 17.19
N ASP A 227 -1.41 -37.60 17.30
CA ASP A 227 -1.41 -38.65 16.28
C ASP A 227 -2.77 -38.67 15.57
N LEU A 228 -2.78 -38.57 14.24
CA LEU A 228 -3.97 -38.78 13.41
C LEU A 228 -3.90 -40.10 12.67
N PHE A 229 -4.95 -40.91 12.82
CA PHE A 229 -5.09 -42.13 12.03
C PHE A 229 -5.30 -41.80 10.55
N GLN A 230 -4.50 -42.43 9.70
CA GLN A 230 -4.72 -42.50 8.26
C GLN A 230 -5.07 -43.95 7.88
N PRO A 231 -6.29 -44.24 7.40
CA PRO A 231 -6.54 -45.51 6.76
C PRO A 231 -5.66 -45.60 5.51
N ARG A 232 -4.71 -46.54 5.46
CA ARG A 232 -3.97 -46.85 4.23
C ARG A 232 -5.01 -47.18 3.15
N LYS A 233 -5.25 -46.27 2.21
CA LYS A 233 -5.95 -46.63 0.98
C LYS A 233 -5.06 -47.68 0.31
N LYS A 234 -5.47 -48.95 0.34
CA LYS A 234 -4.87 -49.99 -0.50
C LYS A 234 -4.81 -49.39 -1.91
N LYS A 235 -3.61 -49.34 -2.49
CA LYS A 235 -3.38 -48.72 -3.79
C LYS A 235 -4.45 -49.26 -4.73
N VAL A 236 -5.20 -48.38 -5.40
CA VAL A 236 -6.18 -48.73 -6.46
C VAL A 236 -5.53 -49.60 -7.55
N ILE A 237 -4.19 -49.62 -7.58
CA ILE A 237 -3.35 -50.56 -8.31
C ILE A 237 -3.74 -52.02 -8.07
N ASP A 238 -4.19 -52.47 -6.89
CA ASP A 238 -4.61 -53.87 -6.73
C ASP A 238 -5.91 -54.19 -7.48
N TRP A 239 -6.89 -53.29 -7.49
CA TRP A 239 -8.15 -53.53 -8.21
C TRP A 239 -7.96 -53.40 -9.73
N LEU A 240 -7.10 -52.48 -10.17
CA LEU A 240 -6.72 -52.36 -11.58
C LEU A 240 -5.84 -53.53 -12.02
N ILE A 241 -4.93 -54.04 -11.19
CA ILE A 241 -4.15 -55.25 -11.49
C ILE A 241 -5.07 -56.47 -11.51
N TYR A 242 -6.02 -56.61 -10.59
CA TYR A 242 -7.01 -57.69 -10.63
C TYR A 242 -7.95 -57.59 -11.82
N ALA A 243 -8.41 -56.39 -12.19
CA ALA A 243 -9.25 -56.16 -13.37
C ALA A 243 -8.47 -56.38 -14.67
N VAL A 244 -7.20 -55.96 -14.74
CA VAL A 244 -6.30 -56.23 -15.87
C VAL A 244 -5.94 -57.71 -15.92
N LEU A 245 -5.69 -58.39 -14.79
CA LEU A 245 -5.47 -59.84 -14.76
C LEU A 245 -6.73 -60.61 -15.15
N LEU A 246 -7.92 -60.22 -14.68
CA LEU A 246 -9.19 -60.82 -15.10
C LEU A 246 -9.48 -60.56 -16.58
N PHE A 247 -9.15 -59.37 -17.09
CA PHE A 247 -9.28 -59.03 -18.50
C PHE A 247 -8.25 -59.76 -19.37
N LEU A 248 -7.02 -59.92 -18.90
CA LEU A 248 -5.99 -60.72 -19.57
C LEU A 248 -6.30 -62.22 -19.53
N VAL A 249 -6.85 -62.73 -18.42
CA VAL A 249 -7.35 -64.11 -18.32
C VAL A 249 -8.56 -64.30 -19.25
N TYR A 250 -9.49 -63.34 -19.30
CA TYR A 250 -10.59 -63.34 -20.26
C TYR A 250 -10.08 -63.31 -21.70
N LEU A 251 -9.11 -62.45 -22.03
CA LEU A 251 -8.47 -62.39 -23.35
C LEU A 251 -7.69 -63.66 -23.68
N CYS A 252 -7.03 -64.30 -22.72
CA CYS A 252 -6.35 -65.58 -22.91
C CYS A 252 -7.35 -66.72 -23.13
N ILE A 253 -8.47 -66.77 -22.40
CA ILE A 253 -9.56 -67.73 -22.62
C ILE A 253 -10.22 -67.47 -23.97
N HIS A 254 -10.42 -66.20 -24.34
CA HIS A 254 -11.07 -65.81 -25.59
C HIS A 254 -10.16 -66.05 -26.81
N ALA A 255 -8.85 -65.81 -26.68
CA ALA A 255 -7.84 -66.07 -27.71
C ALA A 255 -7.48 -67.55 -27.83
N TYR A 256 -7.55 -68.33 -26.74
CA TYR A 256 -7.45 -69.79 -26.78
C TYR A 256 -8.67 -70.42 -27.49
N ASN A 257 -9.87 -69.87 -27.27
CA ASN A 257 -11.10 -70.37 -27.89
C ASN A 257 -11.30 -69.91 -29.35
N ASN A 258 -10.66 -68.81 -29.77
CA ASN A 258 -10.82 -68.26 -31.12
C ASN A 258 -9.45 -68.06 -31.79
N ASN A 259 -8.98 -69.10 -32.46
CA ASN A 259 -7.79 -69.15 -33.35
C ASN A 259 -7.81 -68.03 -34.41
N ILE A 260 -7.28 -66.83 -34.10
CA ILE A 260 -7.18 -65.76 -35.08
C ILE A 260 -5.81 -65.07 -35.00
N LYS A 261 -5.04 -65.18 -36.10
CA LYS A 261 -3.78 -64.50 -36.36
C LYS A 261 -3.99 -63.01 -36.71
N PRO A 262 -2.98 -62.15 -36.47
CA PRO A 262 -3.15 -60.70 -36.49
C PRO A 262 -2.95 -60.11 -37.90
N THR A 263 -3.67 -59.02 -38.19
CA THR A 263 -3.35 -58.14 -39.32
C THR A 263 -3.47 -56.67 -38.92
N THR A 264 -2.35 -56.00 -39.10
CA THR A 264 -2.08 -54.56 -39.14
C THR A 264 -2.94 -53.80 -40.14
N THR A 265 -3.46 -52.62 -39.78
CA THR A 265 -3.08 -51.31 -40.37
C THR A 265 -3.97 -50.19 -39.82
N THR A 266 -3.32 -49.12 -39.38
CA THR A 266 -3.86 -47.80 -39.03
C THR A 266 -3.87 -46.90 -40.26
N ILE A 267 -4.88 -46.03 -40.42
CA ILE A 267 -4.80 -44.71 -41.10
C ILE A 267 -6.08 -43.88 -40.83
N GLU A 268 -5.86 -42.57 -40.60
CA GLU A 268 -6.71 -41.36 -40.78
C GLU A 268 -7.89 -41.02 -39.84
N ASP A 269 -7.59 -40.08 -38.93
CA ASP A 269 -7.98 -38.65 -38.92
C ASP A 269 -9.45 -38.16 -39.01
N THR A 270 -9.65 -37.04 -38.27
CA THR A 270 -10.69 -35.98 -38.34
C THR A 270 -11.95 -36.14 -37.45
N VAL A 271 -12.48 -35.15 -36.71
CA VAL A 271 -12.21 -33.70 -36.52
C VAL A 271 -12.94 -33.17 -35.26
N LYS A 272 -12.26 -32.25 -34.55
CA LYS A 272 -12.68 -31.07 -33.73
C LYS A 272 -13.98 -31.07 -32.89
N HIS A 273 -13.83 -30.64 -31.63
CA HIS A 273 -14.49 -29.42 -31.15
C HIS A 273 -13.68 -28.68 -30.06
N ASP A 274 -13.69 -27.36 -30.17
CA ASP A 274 -12.83 -26.37 -29.51
C ASP A 274 -13.01 -26.28 -27.98
N LYS A 275 -11.88 -26.20 -27.26
CA LYS A 275 -11.79 -25.55 -25.95
C LYS A 275 -10.63 -24.57 -25.96
N ILE A 276 -10.99 -23.32 -25.74
CA ILE A 276 -10.12 -22.15 -25.56
C ILE A 276 -9.19 -22.41 -24.35
N THR A 277 -7.90 -22.57 -24.62
CA THR A 277 -6.85 -22.68 -23.61
C THR A 277 -6.44 -21.29 -23.15
N THR A 278 -6.86 -20.89 -21.94
CA THR A 278 -6.22 -19.79 -21.20
C THR A 278 -4.98 -20.32 -20.51
N GLN A 279 -3.87 -20.35 -21.24
CA GLN A 279 -2.55 -20.61 -20.70
C GLN A 279 -2.16 -19.41 -19.82
N LYS A 280 -2.33 -19.55 -18.50
CA LYS A 280 -1.75 -18.63 -17.51
C LYS A 280 -0.22 -18.75 -17.59
N ALA A 281 0.40 -17.88 -18.39
CA ALA A 281 1.81 -17.59 -18.28
C ALA A 281 2.06 -16.91 -16.92
N TYR A 282 2.51 -17.67 -15.93
CA TYR A 282 3.09 -17.12 -14.72
C TYR A 282 4.47 -16.54 -15.09
N ILE A 283 4.52 -15.22 -15.25
CA ILE A 283 5.76 -14.47 -15.36
C ILE A 283 6.44 -14.49 -13.99
N ARG A 284 7.64 -15.07 -13.91
CA ARG A 284 8.53 -15.03 -12.74
C ARG A 284 8.86 -13.58 -12.39
N TYR A 285 8.44 -13.10 -11.22
CA TYR A 285 8.88 -11.83 -10.68
C TYR A 285 10.17 -11.98 -9.86
N ASN A 286 11.27 -12.11 -10.57
CA ASN A 286 12.62 -11.93 -10.02
C ASN A 286 13.00 -10.46 -10.23
N GLN A 287 12.60 -9.57 -9.33
CA GLN A 287 13.17 -8.22 -9.29
C GLN A 287 13.93 -8.04 -7.98
N LYS A 288 15.26 -8.08 -8.12
CA LYS A 288 16.15 -7.19 -7.36
C LYS A 288 15.45 -5.84 -7.26
N GLN A 289 15.49 -5.18 -6.10
CA GLN A 289 15.22 -3.74 -6.04
C GLN A 289 15.88 -3.08 -7.25
N PRO A 290 15.22 -2.18 -7.98
CA PRO A 290 15.91 -1.45 -9.02
C PRO A 290 17.06 -0.70 -8.35
N THR A 291 18.26 -1.27 -8.45
CA THR A 291 19.44 -0.45 -8.74
C THR A 291 18.97 0.56 -9.77
N LEU A 292 19.28 1.84 -9.57
CA LEU A 292 19.19 2.85 -10.63
C LEU A 292 19.95 2.29 -11.84
N THR A 293 19.27 1.55 -12.70
CA THR A 293 19.83 1.01 -13.92
C THR A 293 19.73 2.13 -14.91
N PHE A 294 20.70 3.02 -14.82
CA PHE A 294 21.04 3.91 -15.90
C PHE A 294 21.37 3.01 -17.10
N GLN A 295 20.48 2.94 -18.10
CA GLN A 295 20.89 2.34 -19.36
C GLN A 295 22.07 3.13 -19.90
N GLN A 296 23.05 2.44 -20.50
CA GLN A 296 24.01 3.11 -21.37
C GLN A 296 23.22 3.88 -22.42
N ASP A 297 23.39 5.19 -22.43
CA ASP A 297 22.84 6.05 -23.46
C ASP A 297 23.38 5.55 -24.80
N ASN A 298 22.49 5.08 -25.68
CA ASN A 298 22.88 4.72 -27.04
C ASN A 298 23.10 5.97 -27.91
N GLY A 299 23.01 7.17 -27.31
CA GLY A 299 23.16 8.47 -27.96
C GLY A 299 21.98 8.85 -28.85
N THR A 300 20.90 8.05 -28.87
CA THR A 300 19.74 8.31 -29.72
C THR A 300 18.88 9.40 -29.10
N THR A 301 18.57 10.42 -29.89
CA THR A 301 17.77 11.56 -29.46
C THR A 301 16.39 11.54 -30.11
N TYR A 302 15.39 12.10 -29.41
CA TYR A 302 13.98 12.07 -29.79
C TYR A 302 13.32 13.44 -29.56
N MET A 303 12.30 13.75 -30.37
CA MET A 303 11.38 14.88 -30.17
C MET A 303 10.09 14.37 -29.53
N ASP A 304 10.20 13.84 -28.31
CA ASP A 304 9.10 13.10 -27.66
C ASP A 304 7.97 14.00 -27.14
N PHE A 305 8.26 15.27 -26.85
CA PHE A 305 7.37 16.20 -26.17
C PHE A 305 7.26 17.56 -26.86
N PRO A 306 6.09 18.24 -26.75
CA PRO A 306 5.80 19.47 -27.50
C PRO A 306 6.61 20.69 -27.05
N TRP A 307 7.29 20.65 -25.91
CA TRP A 307 8.14 21.74 -25.43
C TRP A 307 9.61 21.60 -25.82
N TYR A 308 9.99 20.52 -26.53
CA TYR A 308 11.36 20.34 -27.02
C TYR A 308 11.61 21.27 -28.22
N GLN A 309 12.64 22.09 -28.16
CA GLN A 309 13.19 22.85 -29.28
C GLN A 309 14.23 22.04 -30.06
N ARG A 310 14.81 21.02 -29.41
CA ARG A 310 15.80 20.11 -30.00
C ARG A 310 15.59 18.69 -29.50
N SER A 311 16.14 17.72 -30.23
CA SER A 311 16.05 16.32 -29.85
C SER A 311 16.85 16.05 -28.57
N HIS A 312 16.26 15.32 -27.62
CA HIS A 312 16.89 14.93 -26.34
C HIS A 312 16.97 13.42 -26.21
N THR A 313 17.92 12.94 -25.40
CA THR A 313 17.93 11.52 -25.02
C THR A 313 16.80 11.24 -24.03
N ARG A 314 16.31 10.00 -23.98
CA ARG A 314 15.26 9.65 -23.01
C ARG A 314 15.84 9.57 -21.60
N PRO A 315 15.16 10.09 -20.58
CA PRO A 315 15.62 9.99 -19.20
C PRO A 315 15.89 8.53 -18.84
N GLN A 316 17.05 8.27 -18.23
CA GLN A 316 17.55 6.92 -17.99
C GLN A 316 16.81 6.18 -16.85
N PHE A 317 15.78 6.79 -16.26
CA PHE A 317 14.97 6.17 -15.21
C PHE A 317 13.75 5.48 -15.83
N ARG A 318 13.70 4.15 -15.71
CA ARG A 318 12.45 3.39 -15.90
C ARG A 318 11.84 3.03 -14.54
N PRO A 319 10.59 3.43 -14.27
CA PRO A 319 9.87 2.95 -13.09
C PRO A 319 9.68 1.44 -13.15
N ASN A 320 9.33 0.83 -12.02
CA ASN A 320 8.90 -0.57 -12.00
C ASN A 320 7.75 -0.76 -13.00
N ILE A 321 8.01 -1.54 -14.06
CA ILE A 321 7.11 -1.70 -15.21
C ILE A 321 5.76 -2.27 -14.77
N ASP A 322 5.72 -3.06 -13.69
CA ASP A 322 4.49 -3.63 -13.15
C ASP A 322 3.52 -2.63 -12.52
N LEU A 323 4.00 -1.43 -12.22
CA LEU A 323 3.20 -0.37 -11.64
C LEU A 323 2.72 0.63 -12.69
N LEU A 324 3.16 0.48 -13.93
CA LEU A 324 2.83 1.35 -15.05
C LEU A 324 1.75 0.70 -15.91
N SER A 325 1.00 1.54 -16.61
CA SER A 325 0.04 1.10 -17.62
C SER A 325 0.44 1.58 -19.01
N THR A 326 1.74 1.75 -19.25
CA THR A 326 2.28 2.34 -20.49
C THR A 326 2.27 1.37 -21.67
N ASP A 327 2.16 0.08 -21.40
CA ASP A 327 1.95 -1.02 -22.36
C ASP A 327 0.50 -1.12 -22.87
N LEU A 328 -0.47 -0.55 -22.13
CA LEU A 328 -1.88 -0.60 -22.47
C LEU A 328 -2.27 0.40 -23.58
N SER A 329 -3.31 0.05 -24.35
CA SER A 329 -3.91 0.99 -25.32
C SER A 329 -4.56 2.18 -24.61
N ALA A 330 -4.74 3.30 -25.31
CA ALA A 330 -5.44 4.47 -24.74
C ALA A 330 -6.88 4.12 -24.27
N LYS A 331 -7.56 3.21 -25.00
CA LYS A 331 -8.87 2.68 -24.60
C LYS A 331 -8.79 1.90 -23.30
N ASP A 332 -7.79 1.04 -23.14
CA ASP A 332 -7.63 0.21 -21.94
C ASP A 332 -7.21 1.03 -20.72
N ARG A 333 -6.36 2.05 -20.90
CA ARG A 333 -6.03 3.02 -19.83
C ARG A 333 -7.26 3.80 -19.35
N ARG A 334 -8.17 4.16 -20.26
CA ARG A 334 -9.46 4.77 -19.89
C ARG A 334 -10.35 3.79 -19.10
N ILE A 335 -10.43 2.53 -19.54
CA ILE A 335 -11.18 1.50 -18.80
C ILE A 335 -10.55 1.27 -17.41
N LEU A 336 -9.22 1.24 -17.33
CA LEU A 336 -8.49 1.10 -16.07
C LEU A 336 -8.75 2.27 -15.12
N LEU A 337 -8.76 3.51 -15.63
CA LEU A 337 -9.15 4.70 -14.89
C LEU A 337 -10.57 4.58 -14.31
N GLU A 338 -11.56 4.23 -15.14
CA GLU A 338 -12.95 4.07 -14.71
C GLU A 338 -13.10 2.97 -13.65
N LYS A 339 -12.43 1.84 -13.82
CA LYS A 339 -12.41 0.74 -12.83
C LYS A 339 -11.77 1.17 -11.52
N ALA A 340 -10.65 1.88 -11.56
CA ALA A 340 -9.95 2.37 -10.38
C ALA A 340 -10.81 3.37 -9.60
N ILE A 341 -11.48 4.29 -10.28
CA ILE A 341 -12.44 5.23 -9.66
C ILE A 341 -13.59 4.46 -9.00
N LEU A 342 -14.18 3.49 -9.71
CA LEU A 342 -15.29 2.70 -9.17
C LEU A 342 -14.88 1.90 -7.91
N GLN A 343 -13.70 1.29 -7.94
CA GLN A 343 -13.15 0.55 -6.80
C GLN A 343 -12.87 1.49 -5.61
N ALA A 344 -12.24 2.64 -5.86
CA ALA A 344 -11.99 3.65 -4.84
C ALA A 344 -13.31 4.15 -4.23
N LYS A 345 -14.33 4.44 -5.05
CA LYS A 345 -15.65 4.86 -4.60
C LYS A 345 -16.31 3.80 -3.71
N LYS A 346 -16.28 2.53 -4.14
CA LYS A 346 -16.84 1.41 -3.36
C LYS A 346 -16.17 1.29 -1.98
N LEU A 347 -14.84 1.36 -1.93
CA LEU A 347 -14.10 1.26 -0.68
C LEU A 347 -14.28 2.50 0.21
N ALA A 348 -14.30 3.69 -0.38
CA ALA A 348 -14.51 4.94 0.35
C ALA A 348 -15.91 5.01 0.96
N LEU A 349 -16.97 4.68 0.22
CA LEU A 349 -18.35 4.70 0.72
C LEU A 349 -18.62 3.66 1.82
N ARG A 350 -17.87 2.56 1.86
CA ARG A 350 -17.91 1.62 3.00
C ARG A 350 -17.36 2.22 4.28
N LYS A 351 -16.43 3.18 4.18
CA LYS A 351 -15.77 3.81 5.33
C LYS A 351 -16.35 5.17 5.68
N PHE A 352 -16.89 5.88 4.71
CA PHE A 352 -17.51 7.19 4.82
C PHE A 352 -18.92 7.12 4.21
N PRO A 353 -19.94 6.71 4.99
CA PRO A 353 -21.29 6.58 4.49
C PRO A 353 -21.81 7.92 3.96
N ALA A 354 -22.40 7.92 2.77
CA ALA A 354 -22.82 9.17 2.10
C ALA A 354 -23.80 10.00 2.95
N ALA A 355 -24.62 9.36 3.78
CA ALA A 355 -25.55 10.03 4.69
C ALA A 355 -24.84 10.91 5.74
N GLU A 356 -23.61 10.57 6.12
CA GLU A 356 -22.84 11.28 7.16
C GLU A 356 -21.90 12.35 6.58
N TYR A 357 -21.57 12.25 5.29
CA TYR A 357 -20.59 13.09 4.61
C TYR A 357 -21.18 13.85 3.41
N THR A 358 -22.39 14.40 3.59
CA THR A 358 -23.08 15.20 2.55
C THR A 358 -22.51 16.61 2.40
N THR A 359 -21.74 17.10 3.37
CA THR A 359 -21.18 18.46 3.42
C THR A 359 -19.65 18.44 3.55
N ILE A 360 -19.02 19.60 3.34
CA ILE A 360 -17.59 19.78 3.59
C ILE A 360 -17.36 19.99 5.09
N ARG A 361 -16.60 19.09 5.73
CA ARG A 361 -16.28 19.17 7.15
C ARG A 361 -15.47 20.42 7.47
N GLY A 362 -15.72 21.03 8.63
CA GLY A 362 -15.07 22.29 9.04
C GLY A 362 -15.63 23.54 8.36
N THR A 363 -16.83 23.44 7.78
CA THR A 363 -17.56 24.53 7.10
C THR A 363 -19.05 24.49 7.49
N ASN A 364 -19.77 25.58 7.21
CA ASN A 364 -21.22 25.67 7.44
C ASN A 364 -22.04 25.40 6.17
N LEU A 365 -21.42 24.87 5.10
CA LEU A 365 -22.11 24.65 3.84
C LEU A 365 -23.17 23.55 3.95
N THR A 366 -24.36 23.82 3.42
CA THR A 366 -25.38 22.80 3.17
C THR A 366 -24.95 21.83 2.06
N ALA A 367 -25.68 20.73 1.89
CA ALA A 367 -25.41 19.76 0.81
C ALA A 367 -25.52 20.41 -0.58
N THR A 368 -26.54 21.25 -0.82
CA THR A 368 -26.72 21.98 -2.08
C THR A 368 -25.59 22.97 -2.34
N GLN A 369 -25.19 23.74 -1.32
CA GLN A 369 -24.05 24.65 -1.45
C GLN A 369 -22.73 23.89 -1.66
N THR A 370 -22.57 22.72 -1.05
CA THR A 370 -21.39 21.85 -1.25
C THR A 370 -21.29 21.39 -2.71
N ALA A 371 -22.40 20.98 -3.33
CA ALA A 371 -22.41 20.62 -4.75
C ALA A 371 -22.01 21.80 -5.65
N ALA A 372 -22.63 22.96 -5.45
CA ALA A 372 -22.32 24.19 -6.19
C ALA A 372 -20.86 24.64 -5.98
N PHE A 373 -20.32 24.47 -4.76
CA PHE A 373 -18.93 24.75 -4.44
C PHE A 373 -17.97 23.84 -5.22
N ARG A 374 -18.24 22.53 -5.28
CA ARG A 374 -17.43 21.57 -6.06
C ARG A 374 -17.44 21.88 -7.56
N GLU A 375 -18.56 22.35 -8.11
CA GLU A 375 -18.64 22.81 -9.49
C GLU A 375 -17.76 24.06 -9.73
N LYS A 376 -17.80 25.03 -8.80
CA LYS A 376 -16.92 26.21 -8.86
C LYS A 376 -15.44 25.85 -8.79
N LEU A 377 -15.05 24.91 -7.92
CA LEU A 377 -13.68 24.43 -7.83
C LEU A 377 -13.17 23.91 -9.18
N ALA A 378 -13.95 22.99 -9.80
CA ALA A 378 -13.60 22.45 -11.11
C ALA A 378 -13.52 23.55 -12.16
N CYS A 379 -14.43 24.52 -12.11
CA CYS A 379 -14.46 25.63 -13.04
C CYS A 379 -13.23 26.57 -12.93
N TRP A 380 -12.72 26.80 -11.71
CA TRP A 380 -11.53 27.64 -11.50
C TRP A 380 -10.25 27.03 -12.06
N THR A 381 -10.13 25.70 -12.06
CA THR A 381 -8.95 24.98 -12.55
C THR A 381 -9.08 24.55 -14.02
N MET A 382 -10.21 24.83 -14.67
CA MET A 382 -10.40 24.66 -16.13
C MET A 382 -10.21 25.99 -16.87
N GLY A 383 -9.14 26.09 -17.63
CA GLY A 383 -8.74 27.35 -18.25
C GLY A 383 -7.51 27.22 -19.12
N GLN A 384 -6.89 28.36 -19.38
CA GLN A 384 -5.68 28.47 -20.18
C GLN A 384 -4.75 29.54 -19.62
N TRP A 385 -3.46 29.37 -19.89
CA TRP A 385 -2.47 30.40 -19.61
C TRP A 385 -2.49 31.45 -20.69
N ILE A 386 -2.65 32.71 -20.29
CA ILE A 386 -2.61 33.86 -21.20
C ILE A 386 -1.41 34.73 -20.85
N ARG A 387 -0.78 35.28 -21.89
CA ARG A 387 0.32 36.22 -21.72
C ARG A 387 -0.22 37.55 -21.20
N ASP A 388 0.41 38.06 -20.15
CA ASP A 388 0.10 39.30 -19.48
C ASP A 388 1.39 40.09 -19.22
N GLU A 389 1.67 41.03 -20.12
CA GLU A 389 2.86 41.89 -20.05
C GLU A 389 2.86 42.78 -18.79
N GLN A 390 1.68 43.08 -18.26
CA GLN A 390 1.56 43.87 -17.03
C GLN A 390 2.03 43.05 -15.82
N ASN A 391 2.00 41.71 -15.94
CA ASN A 391 2.22 40.75 -14.86
C ASN A 391 1.34 41.11 -13.65
N SER A 392 0.03 41.06 -13.88
CA SER A 392 -1.00 41.54 -12.95
C SER A 392 -1.00 40.84 -11.60
N PHE A 393 -0.39 39.65 -11.51
CA PHE A 393 -0.18 38.94 -10.25
C PHE A 393 1.15 38.18 -10.24
N ARG A 394 2.05 38.58 -9.34
CA ARG A 394 3.36 37.96 -9.09
C ARG A 394 3.66 38.04 -7.60
N LEU A 395 4.08 36.95 -6.99
CA LEU A 395 4.54 36.94 -5.61
C LEU A 395 5.96 37.49 -5.50
N LYS A 396 6.31 37.96 -4.31
CA LYS A 396 7.71 38.27 -3.97
C LYS A 396 8.24 37.09 -3.18
N HIS A 397 9.24 36.40 -3.72
CA HIS A 397 9.86 35.30 -2.99
C HIS A 397 10.90 35.82 -2.00
N LEU A 398 10.77 35.41 -0.74
CA LEU A 398 11.67 35.81 0.35
C LEU A 398 12.31 34.63 1.06
N GLN A 399 11.93 33.41 0.72
CA GLN A 399 12.24 32.21 1.50
C GLN A 399 13.45 31.45 0.94
N GLU A 400 13.36 30.12 0.80
CA GLU A 400 14.50 29.27 0.46
C GLU A 400 15.19 29.70 -0.84
N PRO A 401 16.51 30.02 -0.81
CA PRO A 401 17.20 30.61 -1.96
C PRO A 401 17.17 29.75 -3.23
N ILE A 402 16.97 28.43 -3.11
CA ILE A 402 16.88 27.52 -4.25
C ILE A 402 15.75 27.91 -5.20
N TYR A 403 14.59 28.34 -4.69
CA TYR A 403 13.43 28.68 -5.50
C TYR A 403 13.57 30.04 -6.19
N SER A 404 14.32 30.99 -5.60
CA SER A 404 14.74 32.24 -6.27
C SER A 404 16.00 32.09 -7.13
N SER A 405 16.54 30.88 -7.31
CA SER A 405 17.75 30.69 -8.12
C SER A 405 17.61 31.19 -9.56
N CYS A 406 16.40 31.11 -10.12
CA CYS A 406 16.09 31.55 -11.47
C CYS A 406 16.15 33.08 -11.60
N ASP A 407 15.55 33.82 -10.66
CA ASP A 407 15.67 35.28 -10.59
C ASP A 407 17.15 35.68 -10.40
N ARG A 408 17.87 35.03 -9.47
CA ARG A 408 19.30 35.31 -9.24
C ARG A 408 20.17 35.06 -10.47
N LYS A 409 19.86 34.05 -11.27
CA LYS A 409 20.57 33.77 -12.53
C LYS A 409 20.23 34.81 -13.60
N PHE A 410 18.95 35.14 -13.75
CA PHE A 410 18.45 36.08 -14.75
C PHE A 410 18.99 37.50 -14.56
N TYR A 411 18.95 38.03 -13.33
CA TYR A 411 19.36 39.40 -13.02
C TYR A 411 20.88 39.61 -12.99
N LYS A 412 21.70 38.57 -13.23
CA LYS A 412 23.14 38.76 -13.50
C LYS A 412 23.40 39.44 -14.84
N THR A 413 22.49 39.28 -15.80
CA THR A 413 22.65 39.78 -17.17
C THR A 413 21.51 40.69 -17.63
N HIS A 414 20.44 40.82 -16.84
CA HIS A 414 19.25 41.64 -17.15
C HIS A 414 19.00 42.68 -16.06
N LYS A 415 18.32 43.78 -16.41
CA LYS A 415 17.96 44.83 -15.44
C LYS A 415 16.86 44.35 -14.50
N GLN A 416 16.83 44.91 -13.28
CA GLN A 416 15.78 44.57 -12.29
C GLN A 416 14.36 44.92 -12.75
N SER A 417 14.22 45.85 -13.70
CA SER A 417 12.94 46.19 -14.34
C SER A 417 12.43 45.14 -15.32
N GLU A 418 13.33 44.26 -15.80
CA GLU A 418 12.98 43.18 -16.72
C GLU A 418 12.40 41.99 -15.96
N LYS A 419 11.60 41.19 -16.65
CA LYS A 419 10.90 40.04 -16.09
C LYS A 419 11.23 38.80 -16.92
N ARG A 420 11.46 37.69 -16.24
CA ARG A 420 11.59 36.36 -16.86
C ARG A 420 10.33 36.02 -17.65
N GLU A 421 10.46 35.38 -18.81
CA GLU A 421 9.36 35.16 -19.75
C GLU A 421 8.25 34.31 -19.14
N GLU A 422 8.60 33.25 -18.42
CA GLU A 422 7.71 32.35 -17.69
C GLU A 422 6.86 33.07 -16.61
N THR A 423 7.29 34.26 -16.16
CA THR A 423 6.53 35.06 -15.19
C THR A 423 5.52 36.01 -15.83
N LYS A 424 5.45 36.06 -17.17
CA LYS A 424 4.52 36.93 -17.93
C LYS A 424 3.23 36.22 -18.32
N TYR A 425 2.87 35.16 -17.60
CA TYR A 425 1.66 34.38 -17.87
C TYR A 425 0.77 34.33 -16.64
N VAL A 426 -0.54 34.53 -16.85
CA VAL A 426 -1.56 34.42 -15.81
C VAL A 426 -2.60 33.38 -16.20
N TRP A 427 -3.19 32.74 -15.20
CA TRP A 427 -4.24 31.76 -15.41
C TRP A 427 -5.58 32.43 -15.68
N LYS A 428 -6.27 32.01 -16.73
CA LYS A 428 -7.63 32.48 -17.07
C LYS A 428 -8.58 31.30 -17.19
N PRO A 429 -9.55 31.15 -16.27
CA PRO A 429 -10.64 30.19 -16.41
C PRO A 429 -11.42 30.37 -17.71
N HIS A 430 -11.91 29.28 -18.31
CA HIS A 430 -12.67 29.36 -19.57
C HIS A 430 -14.00 30.10 -19.42
N SER A 431 -14.65 29.96 -18.26
CA SER A 431 -15.94 30.60 -17.99
C SER A 431 -15.76 31.89 -17.19
N GLN A 432 -16.40 32.97 -17.67
CA GLN A 432 -16.48 34.23 -16.92
C GLN A 432 -17.29 34.09 -15.62
N ALA A 433 -18.19 33.10 -15.54
CA ALA A 433 -18.97 32.81 -14.34
C ALA A 433 -18.10 32.32 -13.17
N CYS A 434 -16.85 31.92 -13.44
CA CYS A 434 -15.91 31.38 -12.47
C CYS A 434 -14.65 32.26 -12.41
N SER A 435 -14.85 33.58 -12.30
CA SER A 435 -13.71 34.49 -12.18
C SER A 435 -12.90 34.21 -10.90
N VAL A 436 -11.58 34.18 -11.06
CA VAL A 436 -10.61 34.04 -9.97
C VAL A 436 -10.14 35.45 -9.60
N SER A 437 -10.07 35.74 -8.30
CA SER A 437 -9.54 37.01 -7.81
C SER A 437 -8.20 37.36 -8.44
N ARG A 438 -8.11 38.56 -9.05
CA ARG A 438 -6.87 39.08 -9.66
C ARG A 438 -5.79 39.45 -8.63
N LYS A 439 -6.15 39.54 -7.35
CA LYS A 439 -5.23 39.86 -6.25
C LYS A 439 -5.48 38.92 -5.07
N VAL A 440 -4.42 38.66 -4.32
CA VAL A 440 -4.48 37.97 -3.04
C VAL A 440 -4.21 38.99 -1.95
N SER A 441 -5.11 39.13 -0.99
CA SER A 441 -4.96 40.05 0.15
C SER A 441 -4.71 39.24 1.41
N SER A 442 -3.47 39.28 1.92
CA SER A 442 -3.08 38.58 3.16
C SER A 442 -3.95 39.00 4.35
N SER A 443 -4.22 40.30 4.49
CA SER A 443 -5.06 40.83 5.57
C SER A 443 -6.50 40.33 5.50
N HIS A 444 -7.07 40.22 4.30
CA HIS A 444 -8.40 39.66 4.13
C HIS A 444 -8.39 38.15 4.37
N TRP A 445 -7.42 37.42 3.81
CA TRP A 445 -7.29 35.98 4.00
C TRP A 445 -7.13 35.63 5.49
N CYS A 446 -6.38 36.41 6.26
CA CYS A 446 -6.30 36.26 7.71
C CYS A 446 -7.66 36.34 8.43
N LYS A 447 -8.60 37.18 7.93
CA LYS A 447 -9.97 37.22 8.45
C LYS A 447 -10.73 35.93 8.12
N LEU A 448 -10.58 35.40 6.90
CA LEU A 448 -11.19 34.14 6.46
C LEU A 448 -10.70 32.92 7.27
N LEU A 449 -9.44 32.94 7.68
CA LEU A 449 -8.86 31.87 8.51
C LEU A 449 -9.46 31.87 9.92
N LYS A 450 -9.93 33.02 10.43
CA LYS A 450 -10.58 33.15 11.75
C LYS A 450 -9.72 32.62 12.92
N GLY A 451 -8.40 32.64 12.81
CA GLY A 451 -7.48 32.11 13.84
C GLY A 451 -7.17 30.61 13.69
N ARG A 452 -7.64 29.95 12.61
CA ARG A 452 -7.42 28.51 12.39
C ARG A 452 -6.03 28.25 11.79
N ASN A 453 -5.19 27.53 12.53
CA ASN A 453 -3.88 27.13 12.06
C ASN A 453 -3.96 26.14 10.89
N MET A 454 -2.95 26.19 10.03
CA MET A 454 -2.84 25.38 8.83
C MET A 454 -1.64 24.43 8.91
N LEU A 455 -1.87 23.15 8.61
CA LEU A 455 -0.82 22.14 8.51
C LEU A 455 -0.75 21.63 7.07
N LEU A 456 0.39 21.82 6.44
CA LEU A 456 0.72 21.23 5.15
C LEU A 456 1.42 19.91 5.37
N VAL A 457 0.97 18.87 4.67
CA VAL A 457 1.55 17.54 4.73
C VAL A 457 1.69 16.97 3.32
N GLY A 458 2.88 16.54 2.96
CA GLY A 458 3.13 15.89 1.68
C GLY A 458 4.61 15.72 1.40
N ASP A 459 4.96 15.71 0.11
CA ASP A 459 6.31 15.49 -0.37
C ASP A 459 7.11 16.78 -0.60
N LEU A 460 8.31 16.64 -1.15
CA LEU A 460 9.20 17.75 -1.51
C LEU A 460 8.58 18.73 -2.52
N ALA A 461 7.72 18.27 -3.44
CA ALA A 461 7.03 19.18 -4.34
C ALA A 461 5.95 19.97 -3.58
N HIS A 462 5.29 19.33 -2.60
CA HIS A 462 4.33 20.01 -1.73
C HIS A 462 4.98 21.05 -0.82
N TYR A 463 6.26 20.86 -0.43
CA TYR A 463 7.01 21.88 0.33
C TYR A 463 7.02 23.25 -0.35
N GLN A 464 7.05 23.31 -1.70
CA GLN A 464 7.00 24.59 -2.42
C GLN A 464 5.75 25.42 -2.11
N TYR A 465 4.63 24.77 -1.79
CA TYR A 465 3.41 25.46 -1.43
C TYR A 465 3.49 26.07 -0.03
N HIS A 466 4.28 25.48 0.87
CA HIS A 466 4.59 26.12 2.16
C HIS A 466 5.27 27.47 1.96
N GLU A 467 6.27 27.50 1.07
CA GLU A 467 6.98 28.74 0.70
C GLU A 467 6.03 29.77 0.09
N LEU A 468 5.13 29.36 -0.82
CA LEU A 468 4.14 30.26 -1.43
C LEU A 468 3.13 30.83 -0.43
N PHE A 469 2.70 30.03 0.55
CA PHE A 469 1.86 30.53 1.64
C PHE A 469 2.63 31.55 2.47
N LEU A 470 3.90 31.29 2.81
CA LEU A 470 4.73 32.24 3.54
C LEU A 470 4.92 33.55 2.77
N ASP A 471 5.27 33.49 1.48
CA ASP A 471 5.39 34.65 0.59
C ASP A 471 4.07 35.42 0.43
N THR A 472 2.93 34.74 0.56
CA THR A 472 1.61 35.37 0.50
C THR A 472 1.30 36.13 1.78
N PHE A 473 1.67 35.59 2.94
CA PHE A 473 1.26 36.13 4.25
C PHE A 473 2.31 37.02 4.92
N ARG A 474 3.58 36.91 4.54
CA ARG A 474 4.70 37.56 5.22
C ARG A 474 5.56 38.36 4.26
N ASP A 475 6.10 39.45 4.79
CA ASP A 475 7.04 40.34 4.08
C ASP A 475 8.49 40.15 4.56
N ASP A 476 8.72 39.22 5.48
CA ASP A 476 10.02 38.91 6.09
C ASP A 476 10.38 37.41 5.93
N PRO A 477 11.67 37.10 5.75
CA PRO A 477 12.12 35.72 5.55
C PRO A 477 11.90 34.86 6.79
N THR A 478 11.55 33.60 6.58
CA THR A 478 11.42 32.60 7.65
C THR A 478 12.49 31.53 7.54
N VAL A 479 13.06 31.12 8.67
CA VAL A 479 14.04 30.05 8.72
C VAL A 479 13.33 28.71 8.89
N CYS A 480 13.31 27.91 7.82
CA CYS A 480 13.02 26.49 7.87
C CYS A 480 14.35 25.71 7.90
N PHE A 481 14.47 24.70 8.75
CA PHE A 481 15.66 23.85 8.81
C PHE A 481 15.54 22.68 7.82
N GLY A 482 15.33 23.01 6.54
CA GLY A 482 15.21 22.07 5.43
C GLY A 482 13.81 21.51 5.17
N GLU A 483 13.70 20.75 4.08
CA GLU A 483 12.44 20.30 3.46
C GLU A 483 11.80 19.08 4.16
N LEU A 484 12.25 18.73 5.38
CA LEU A 484 11.76 17.57 6.14
C LEU A 484 10.58 17.93 7.07
N ASN A 485 10.69 19.05 7.77
CA ASN A 485 9.67 19.51 8.72
C ASN A 485 10.00 20.96 9.04
N CYS A 486 9.12 21.87 8.63
CA CYS A 486 9.25 23.27 8.99
C CYS A 486 8.32 23.57 10.16
N LYS A 487 8.86 24.22 11.20
CA LYS A 487 8.14 24.53 12.45
C LYS A 487 7.09 25.63 12.22
N ASP A 488 6.39 25.98 13.29
CA ASP A 488 5.35 27.00 13.26
C ASP A 488 5.87 28.37 12.81
N HIS A 489 5.18 28.93 11.83
CA HIS A 489 5.32 30.32 11.42
C HIS A 489 4.00 31.05 11.61
N THR A 490 4.00 32.12 12.40
CA THR A 490 2.84 33.02 12.48
C THR A 490 2.63 33.69 11.11
N ILE A 491 1.45 33.49 10.53
CA ILE A 491 1.03 34.07 9.24
C ILE A 491 0.00 35.20 9.41
N CYS A 492 -0.65 35.29 10.58
CA CYS A 492 -1.57 36.37 10.91
C CYS A 492 -1.32 36.89 12.33
N LYS A 493 -1.06 38.19 12.48
CA LYS A 493 -0.69 38.81 13.77
C LYS A 493 -1.88 39.08 14.71
N HIS A 494 -3.03 39.48 14.18
CA HIS A 494 -4.17 39.92 15.00
C HIS A 494 -4.93 38.78 15.70
N LYS A 495 -4.98 37.61 15.07
CA LYS A 495 -5.41 36.34 15.67
C LYS A 495 -4.29 35.37 15.36
N ASP A 496 -3.49 34.99 16.36
CA ASP A 496 -2.29 34.16 16.19
C ASP A 496 -2.66 32.91 15.38
N THR A 497 -2.34 32.96 14.09
CA THR A 497 -2.63 31.90 13.12
C THR A 497 -1.30 31.45 12.59
N ARG A 498 -1.07 30.14 12.63
CA ARG A 498 0.22 29.53 12.33
C ARG A 498 0.13 28.61 11.13
N LEU A 499 1.22 28.56 10.39
CA LEU A 499 1.47 27.64 9.29
C LEU A 499 2.58 26.68 9.69
N ARG A 500 2.41 25.40 9.40
CA ARG A 500 3.44 24.38 9.61
C ARG A 500 3.51 23.45 8.40
N TYR A 501 4.69 22.90 8.12
CA TYR A 501 4.87 21.85 7.11
C TYR A 501 5.49 20.59 7.71
N VAL A 502 4.97 19.42 7.32
CA VAL A 502 5.50 18.11 7.72
C VAL A 502 5.66 17.23 6.47
N ARG A 503 6.89 16.76 6.20
CA ARG A 503 7.13 15.86 5.06
C ARG A 503 6.61 14.46 5.36
N ASN A 504 5.56 14.06 4.67
CA ASN A 504 5.06 12.70 4.66
C ASN A 504 4.67 12.32 3.22
N ASP A 505 5.60 11.68 2.51
CA ASP A 505 5.55 11.42 1.08
C ASP A 505 4.39 10.47 0.69
N VAL A 506 3.95 9.62 1.63
CA VAL A 506 2.88 8.60 1.46
C VAL A 506 1.60 8.92 2.22
N LEU A 507 1.56 10.04 2.95
CA LEU A 507 0.53 10.40 3.94
C LEU A 507 0.25 9.29 4.97
N SER A 508 1.28 8.60 5.45
CA SER A 508 1.12 7.52 6.42
C SER A 508 0.64 8.00 7.77
N THR A 509 -0.03 7.11 8.50
CA THR A 509 -0.63 7.40 9.81
C THR A 509 0.30 7.07 10.97
N ILE A 510 1.61 6.93 10.71
CA ILE A 510 2.56 6.61 11.79
C ILE A 510 2.56 7.74 12.83
N ARG A 511 2.54 7.35 14.11
CA ARG A 511 2.46 8.30 15.23
C ARG A 511 3.82 8.60 15.87
N LYS A 512 4.83 7.81 15.52
CA LYS A 512 6.22 7.97 15.96
C LYS A 512 7.11 7.83 14.75
N PHE A 513 8.13 8.69 14.68
CA PHE A 513 9.15 8.56 13.64
C PHE A 513 9.93 7.29 13.96
N HIS A 514 9.81 6.29 13.09
CA HIS A 514 10.62 5.08 13.19
C HIS A 514 11.91 5.36 12.45
N ASN A 515 13.01 5.49 13.20
CA ASN A 515 14.34 5.64 12.62
C ASN A 515 14.76 4.27 12.05
N ARG A 516 14.17 3.88 10.92
CA ARG A 516 14.29 2.56 10.30
C ARG A 516 15.73 2.26 9.87
N ASP A 517 16.58 3.29 9.74
CA ASP A 517 17.93 3.20 9.17
C ASP A 517 19.04 3.83 10.05
N GLN A 518 18.91 3.78 11.39
CA GLN A 518 19.93 4.30 12.33
C GLN A 518 20.30 5.79 12.15
N GLY A 519 19.43 6.60 11.54
CA GLY A 519 19.70 8.02 11.27
C GLY A 519 20.39 8.27 9.93
N HIS A 520 20.60 7.24 9.11
CA HIS A 520 21.03 7.40 7.72
C HIS A 520 19.81 7.50 6.80
N PRO A 521 19.59 8.62 6.10
CA PRO A 521 18.45 8.76 5.21
C PRO A 521 18.56 7.79 4.02
N LEU A 522 17.56 6.92 3.82
CA LEU A 522 17.32 6.28 2.52
C LEU A 522 16.88 7.35 1.51
N ALA A 523 17.17 7.12 0.24
CA ALA A 523 17.06 8.14 -0.79
C ALA A 523 15.63 8.60 -1.16
N ASN A 524 14.52 7.97 -0.72
CA ASN A 524 13.28 8.10 -1.50
C ASN A 524 11.88 8.10 -0.83
N ILE A 525 11.67 7.82 0.47
CA ILE A 525 10.34 8.03 1.10
C ILE A 525 10.49 8.48 2.57
N VAL A 526 9.90 9.63 2.92
CA VAL A 526 9.88 10.17 4.28
C VAL A 526 8.46 10.15 4.83
N GLU A 527 8.30 9.73 6.08
CA GLU A 527 7.00 9.50 6.73
C GLU A 527 6.88 10.26 8.06
N TRP A 528 7.12 11.59 8.12
CA TRP A 528 7.03 12.27 9.42
C TRP A 528 5.61 12.17 10.02
N PRO A 529 5.48 11.85 11.33
CA PRO A 529 4.19 11.77 12.00
C PRO A 529 3.43 13.09 11.97
N PHE A 530 2.18 13.06 11.54
CA PHE A 530 1.30 14.24 11.54
C PHE A 530 -0.11 13.98 12.11
N VAL A 531 -0.49 12.71 12.30
CA VAL A 531 -1.84 12.31 12.75
C VAL A 531 -1.97 12.14 14.27
N SER A 532 -1.03 12.63 15.05
CA SER A 532 -1.15 12.61 16.51
C SER A 532 -2.27 13.55 16.96
N SER A 533 -2.93 13.23 18.08
CA SER A 533 -4.08 14.01 18.55
C SER A 533 -3.71 15.48 18.78
N ASN A 534 -2.55 15.75 19.38
CA ASN A 534 -2.05 17.11 19.61
C ASN A 534 -1.83 17.88 18.30
N MET A 535 -1.35 17.21 17.25
CA MET A 535 -1.19 17.85 15.94
C MET A 535 -2.55 18.16 15.34
N LEU A 536 -3.41 17.15 15.17
CA LEU A 536 -4.70 17.32 14.50
C LEU A 536 -5.67 18.24 15.25
N SER A 537 -5.53 18.39 16.58
CA SER A 537 -6.29 19.38 17.36
C SER A 537 -5.76 20.80 17.19
N SER A 538 -4.45 20.96 16.97
CA SER A 538 -3.80 22.28 16.87
C SER A 538 -3.92 22.88 15.48
N TYR A 539 -4.11 22.07 14.44
CA TYR A 539 -4.26 22.51 13.05
C TYR A 539 -5.59 22.02 12.47
N PRO A 540 -6.67 22.80 12.62
CA PRO A 540 -7.99 22.44 12.10
C PRO A 540 -8.10 22.58 10.57
N ILE A 541 -7.09 23.12 9.89
CA ILE A 541 -7.01 23.14 8.42
C ILE A 541 -5.82 22.27 7.99
N LEU A 542 -6.09 21.22 7.24
CA LEU A 542 -5.10 20.29 6.70
C LEU A 542 -5.01 20.46 5.19
N ILE A 543 -3.84 20.79 4.67
CA ILE A 543 -3.55 20.79 3.23
C ILE A 543 -2.66 19.59 2.94
N LEU A 544 -3.19 18.63 2.19
CA LEU A 544 -2.55 17.33 1.95
C LEU A 544 -2.18 17.19 0.48
N SER A 545 -1.04 16.57 0.20
CA SER A 545 -0.67 16.08 -1.13
C SER A 545 0.14 14.81 -0.96
N ARG A 546 0.19 13.98 -2.01
CA ARG A 546 0.93 12.72 -2.01
C ARG A 546 1.57 12.53 -3.38
N THR A 547 2.84 12.15 -3.42
CA THR A 547 3.51 11.88 -4.69
C THR A 547 2.83 10.72 -5.44
N THR A 548 2.77 10.84 -6.76
CA THR A 548 2.28 9.79 -7.66
C THR A 548 3.35 8.76 -7.98
N GLN A 549 4.61 8.96 -7.57
CA GLN A 549 5.78 8.19 -7.99
C GLN A 549 6.32 7.21 -6.94
N LEU A 550 5.44 6.68 -6.11
CA LEU A 550 5.79 5.67 -5.12
C LEU A 550 5.63 4.28 -5.72
N ASP A 551 6.41 3.31 -5.23
CA ASP A 551 6.32 1.88 -5.54
C ASP A 551 4.98 1.23 -5.10
N ASP A 552 3.96 2.04 -4.85
CA ASP A 552 2.61 1.61 -4.52
C ASP A 552 1.80 1.38 -5.81
N ASN A 553 1.04 0.28 -5.89
CA ASN A 553 -0.01 0.14 -6.90
C ASN A 553 -1.30 0.89 -6.48
N ASP A 554 -2.26 1.00 -7.40
CA ASP A 554 -3.54 1.69 -7.16
C ASP A 554 -4.31 1.15 -5.94
N VAL A 555 -4.22 -0.15 -5.66
CA VAL A 555 -4.90 -0.79 -4.52
C VAL A 555 -4.30 -0.31 -3.21
N LEU A 556 -2.97 -0.30 -3.11
CA LEU A 556 -2.25 0.17 -1.93
C LEU A 556 -2.41 1.68 -1.74
N PHE A 557 -2.35 2.46 -2.83
CA PHE A 557 -2.63 3.89 -2.83
C PHE A 557 -4.02 4.18 -2.23
N THR A 558 -5.05 3.50 -2.75
CA THR A 558 -6.45 3.61 -2.32
C THR A 558 -6.62 3.28 -0.84
N ARG A 559 -6.12 2.11 -0.41
CA ARG A 559 -6.26 1.65 0.97
C ARG A 559 -5.58 2.58 1.97
N ARG A 560 -4.34 3.00 1.68
CA ARG A 560 -3.60 3.93 2.53
C ARG A 560 -4.30 5.27 2.66
N LEU A 561 -4.74 5.86 1.55
CA LEU A 561 -5.41 7.17 1.62
C LEU A 561 -6.76 7.10 2.36
N ILE A 562 -7.56 6.04 2.16
CA ILE A 562 -8.78 5.82 2.95
C ILE A 562 -8.45 5.70 4.44
N HIS A 563 -7.41 4.93 4.78
CA HIS A 563 -6.97 4.79 6.17
C HIS A 563 -6.55 6.13 6.78
N THR A 564 -5.76 6.93 6.06
CA THR A 564 -5.37 8.27 6.52
C THR A 564 -6.56 9.18 6.75
N MET A 565 -7.49 9.25 5.78
CA MET A 565 -8.70 10.06 5.92
C MET A 565 -9.57 9.60 7.09
N LYS A 566 -9.63 8.28 7.34
CA LYS A 566 -10.35 7.71 8.49
C LYS A 566 -9.74 8.19 9.80
N ILE A 567 -8.42 8.07 9.97
CA ILE A 567 -7.74 8.50 11.19
C ILE A 567 -7.90 10.01 11.43
N ILE A 568 -7.82 10.82 10.37
CA ILE A 568 -8.08 12.26 10.46
C ILE A 568 -9.51 12.51 10.96
N ARG A 569 -10.52 11.87 10.37
CA ARG A 569 -11.92 12.04 10.78
C ARG A 569 -12.23 11.51 12.17
N GLU A 570 -11.59 10.42 12.60
CA GLU A 570 -11.74 9.89 13.96
C GLU A 570 -11.09 10.79 15.00
N THR A 571 -9.98 11.45 14.66
CA THR A 571 -9.22 12.28 15.61
C THR A 571 -9.67 13.74 15.61
N SER A 572 -10.07 14.27 14.46
CA SER A 572 -10.52 15.65 14.25
C SER A 572 -11.68 15.65 13.23
N PRO A 573 -12.91 15.32 13.67
CA PRO A 573 -14.07 15.14 12.79
C PRO A 573 -14.39 16.35 11.91
N ASP A 574 -14.11 17.55 12.43
CA ASP A 574 -14.44 18.82 11.80
C ASP A 574 -13.21 19.52 11.18
N ALA A 575 -12.08 18.83 11.05
CA ALA A 575 -10.94 19.37 10.31
C ALA A 575 -11.33 19.68 8.86
N LEU A 576 -11.02 20.89 8.38
CA LEU A 576 -11.12 21.23 6.97
C LEU A 576 -9.94 20.57 6.25
N VAL A 577 -10.22 19.58 5.40
CA VAL A 577 -9.18 18.90 4.61
C VAL A 577 -9.25 19.36 3.17
N ILE A 578 -8.14 19.89 2.67
CA ILE A 578 -7.92 20.24 1.26
C ILE A 578 -6.83 19.30 0.74
N TYR A 579 -7.18 18.41 -0.18
CA TYR A 579 -6.23 17.56 -0.87
C TYR A 579 -5.88 18.19 -2.22
N GLN A 580 -4.62 18.49 -2.42
CA GLN A 580 -4.07 19.01 -3.66
C GLN A 580 -3.68 17.86 -4.60
N SER A 581 -4.05 17.97 -5.87
CA SER A 581 -3.57 17.09 -6.93
C SER A 581 -2.04 17.12 -7.06
N SER A 582 -1.45 15.99 -7.43
CA SER A 582 -0.02 15.91 -7.74
C SER A 582 0.21 16.19 -9.22
N SER A 583 1.19 17.04 -9.53
CA SER A 583 1.55 17.43 -10.89
C SER A 583 2.55 16.45 -11.52
N ILE A 584 2.64 16.48 -12.85
CA ILE A 584 3.75 15.86 -13.58
C ILE A 584 4.99 16.77 -13.57
N GLY A 585 6.15 16.20 -13.85
CA GLY A 585 7.33 16.98 -14.23
C GLY A 585 7.53 16.98 -15.74
N HIS A 586 8.37 17.90 -16.21
CA HIS A 586 8.62 18.17 -17.62
C HIS A 586 10.08 17.93 -17.97
N PRO A 587 10.48 16.69 -18.34
CA PRO A 587 11.88 16.38 -18.66
C PRO A 587 12.50 17.40 -19.61
N PHE A 588 13.75 17.78 -19.39
CA PHE A 588 14.44 18.82 -20.18
C PHE A 588 13.66 20.14 -20.26
N CYS A 589 13.00 20.52 -19.17
CA CYS A 589 12.24 21.76 -19.01
C CYS A 589 12.98 23.05 -19.39
N GLN A 590 14.31 23.04 -19.50
CA GLN A 590 15.08 24.22 -19.94
C GLN A 590 14.86 24.57 -21.42
N ASP A 591 14.35 23.62 -22.21
CA ASP A 591 13.98 23.83 -23.62
C ASP A 591 12.60 24.48 -23.76
N ALA A 592 11.80 24.50 -22.69
CA ALA A 592 10.46 25.06 -22.74
C ALA A 592 10.50 26.59 -22.70
N GLU A 593 9.83 27.23 -23.67
CA GLU A 593 9.80 28.70 -23.78
C GLU A 593 8.48 29.32 -23.30
N ARG A 594 7.42 28.51 -23.19
CA ARG A 594 6.05 28.98 -22.95
C ARG A 594 5.14 27.87 -22.41
N PRO A 595 3.96 28.23 -21.86
CA PRO A 595 2.92 27.27 -21.50
C PRO A 595 2.44 26.43 -22.69
N LEU A 596 1.96 25.22 -22.41
CA LEU A 596 1.27 24.38 -23.37
C LEU A 596 -0.16 24.90 -23.61
N PRO A 597 -0.65 24.88 -24.86
CA PRO A 597 -2.01 25.29 -25.19
C PRO A 597 -3.07 24.24 -24.80
N LYS A 598 -2.66 23.01 -24.49
CA LYS A 598 -3.53 21.88 -24.13
C LYS A 598 -2.76 20.82 -23.34
N GLU A 599 -3.51 19.93 -22.67
CA GLU A 599 -2.96 18.74 -22.03
C GLU A 599 -2.22 17.83 -23.03
N LEU A 600 -1.27 17.05 -22.52
CA LEU A 600 -0.60 15.99 -23.28
C LEU A 600 -1.60 14.89 -23.66
N SER A 601 -1.42 14.36 -24.88
CA SER A 601 -2.09 13.14 -25.31
C SER A 601 -1.65 11.93 -24.49
N ASP A 602 -2.44 10.85 -24.50
CA ASP A 602 -2.08 9.61 -23.80
C ASP A 602 -0.74 9.03 -24.29
N ASP A 603 -0.44 9.15 -25.58
CA ASP A 603 0.82 8.68 -26.16
C ASP A 603 2.03 9.52 -25.71
N GLU A 604 1.86 10.83 -25.53
CA GLU A 604 2.89 11.70 -24.95
C GLU A 604 3.08 11.40 -23.45
N LEU A 605 1.97 11.26 -22.70
CA LEU A 605 2.01 10.92 -21.28
C LEU A 605 2.81 9.63 -21.03
N LYS A 606 2.60 8.57 -21.84
CA LYS A 606 3.31 7.30 -21.71
C LYS A 606 4.83 7.39 -21.81
N ARG A 607 5.35 8.45 -22.45
CA ARG A 607 6.79 8.69 -22.59
C ARG A 607 7.39 9.38 -21.38
N LEU A 608 6.57 9.92 -20.47
CA LEU A 608 7.05 10.57 -19.26
C LEU A 608 7.80 9.57 -18.37
N PRO A 609 8.94 9.97 -17.81
CA PRO A 609 9.68 9.14 -16.86
C PRO A 609 8.98 9.09 -15.50
N TYR A 610 9.57 8.33 -14.59
CA TYR A 610 9.21 8.30 -13.17
C TYR A 610 7.74 7.94 -12.86
N GLY A 611 6.99 7.40 -13.83
CA GLY A 611 5.60 6.99 -13.65
C GLY A 611 4.62 8.15 -13.62
N TRP A 612 5.04 9.35 -14.05
CA TRP A 612 4.17 10.53 -14.11
C TRP A 612 2.92 10.32 -14.97
N SER A 613 2.97 9.41 -15.95
CA SER A 613 1.82 9.03 -16.76
C SER A 613 0.64 8.48 -15.94
N GLU A 614 0.88 8.01 -14.71
CA GLU A 614 -0.13 7.45 -13.82
C GLU A 614 -0.77 8.51 -12.91
N ALA A 615 -0.24 9.75 -12.91
CA ALA A 615 -0.68 10.83 -12.03
C ALA A 615 -2.18 11.15 -12.20
N LYS A 616 -2.66 11.27 -13.44
CA LYS A 616 -4.09 11.52 -13.75
C LYS A 616 -5.01 10.49 -13.10
N ARG A 617 -4.62 9.20 -13.13
CA ARG A 617 -5.42 8.12 -12.52
C ARG A 617 -5.39 8.17 -11.00
N ARG A 618 -4.22 8.35 -10.39
CA ARG A 618 -4.07 8.46 -8.93
C ARG A 618 -4.75 9.71 -8.37
N ASN A 619 -4.72 10.82 -9.09
CA ASN A 619 -5.45 12.04 -8.79
C ASN A 619 -6.97 11.80 -8.77
N ALA A 620 -7.51 11.07 -9.76
CA ALA A 620 -8.93 10.71 -9.77
C ALA A 620 -9.36 9.77 -8.62
N ILE A 621 -8.49 8.82 -8.25
CA ILE A 621 -8.67 7.99 -7.05
C ILE A 621 -8.70 8.86 -5.80
N ALA A 622 -7.71 9.76 -5.66
CA ALA A 622 -7.59 10.65 -4.50
C ALA A 622 -8.81 11.57 -4.35
N LYS A 623 -9.26 12.18 -5.45
CA LYS A 623 -10.51 12.94 -5.51
C LYS A 623 -11.66 12.12 -4.94
N THR A 624 -11.88 10.93 -5.49
CA THR A 624 -12.99 10.05 -5.08
C THR A 624 -12.99 9.78 -3.56
N ILE A 625 -11.83 9.51 -2.98
CA ILE A 625 -11.69 9.20 -1.55
C ILE A 625 -11.88 10.45 -0.68
N VAL A 626 -11.20 11.54 -1.03
CA VAL A 626 -11.21 12.78 -0.25
C VAL A 626 -12.61 13.38 -0.23
N GLU A 627 -13.27 13.44 -1.39
CA GLU A 627 -14.63 13.96 -1.50
C GLU A 627 -15.63 13.10 -0.70
N ALA A 628 -15.51 11.77 -0.76
CA ALA A 628 -16.36 10.85 0.02
C ALA A 628 -16.20 11.02 1.54
N SER A 629 -15.02 11.44 2.00
CA SER A 629 -14.74 11.74 3.42
C SER A 629 -15.11 13.17 3.84
N GLY A 630 -15.87 13.91 3.01
CA GLY A 630 -16.25 15.30 3.28
C GLY A 630 -15.10 16.32 3.18
N GLY A 631 -14.05 15.99 2.42
CA GLY A 631 -12.94 16.89 2.11
C GLY A 631 -13.10 17.62 0.76
N ILE A 632 -12.19 18.56 0.53
CA ILE A 632 -12.03 19.31 -0.72
C ILE A 632 -10.91 18.66 -1.54
N TYR A 633 -11.16 18.39 -2.82
CA TYR A 633 -10.12 18.05 -3.77
C TYR A 633 -9.84 19.24 -4.69
N LEU A 634 -8.58 19.67 -4.77
CA LEU A 634 -8.15 20.84 -5.53
C LEU A 634 -7.19 20.43 -6.66
N ASP A 635 -7.65 20.55 -7.91
CA ASP A 635 -6.92 20.09 -9.10
C ASP A 635 -5.98 21.18 -9.65
N LEU A 636 -4.89 21.44 -8.94
CA LEU A 636 -3.85 22.38 -9.39
C LEU A 636 -2.95 21.79 -10.49
N ALA A 637 -2.94 20.47 -10.65
CA ALA A 637 -2.22 19.77 -11.72
C ALA A 637 -2.77 20.20 -13.10
N ALA A 638 -4.08 20.36 -13.23
CA ALA A 638 -4.72 20.90 -14.43
C ALA A 638 -4.14 22.25 -14.92
N MET A 639 -3.58 23.05 -14.01
CA MET A 639 -2.92 24.32 -14.34
C MET A 639 -1.42 24.16 -14.55
N THR A 640 -0.76 23.41 -13.67
CA THR A 640 0.71 23.31 -13.59
C THR A 640 1.29 22.33 -14.59
N ASP A 641 0.57 21.27 -14.96
CA ASP A 641 0.96 20.32 -16.02
C ASP A 641 1.00 20.98 -17.42
N LEU A 642 0.46 22.20 -17.56
CA LEU A 642 0.56 23.01 -18.77
C LEU A 642 1.79 23.94 -18.76
N ARG A 643 2.66 23.83 -17.76
CA ARG A 643 3.79 24.74 -17.52
C ARG A 643 5.11 23.96 -17.54
N PRO A 644 5.58 23.53 -18.72
CA PRO A 644 6.92 22.99 -18.86
C PRO A 644 8.00 24.07 -18.69
N ASP A 645 7.63 25.33 -18.80
CA ASP A 645 8.47 26.50 -18.54
C ASP A 645 8.49 26.87 -17.05
N GLY A 646 9.55 27.56 -16.61
CA GLY A 646 9.65 28.11 -15.26
C GLY A 646 9.97 27.11 -14.15
N HIS A 647 10.36 25.87 -14.49
CA HIS A 647 11.01 24.94 -13.57
C HIS A 647 12.40 25.43 -13.13
N ILE A 648 12.88 24.97 -11.97
CA ILE A 648 14.23 25.30 -11.46
C ILE A 648 15.32 24.91 -12.47
N GLY A 649 15.12 23.79 -13.16
CA GLY A 649 16.01 23.24 -14.17
C GLY A 649 17.25 22.57 -13.60
N GLN A 650 18.28 22.38 -14.44
CA GLN A 650 19.55 21.73 -14.06
C GLN A 650 19.38 20.34 -13.42
N GLY A 651 18.46 19.54 -13.96
CA GLY A 651 18.11 18.21 -13.45
C GLY A 651 16.86 18.19 -12.56
N ASP A 652 16.37 19.36 -12.13
CA ASP A 652 15.08 19.48 -11.43
C ASP A 652 14.02 20.08 -12.34
N CYS A 653 13.24 19.20 -12.96
CA CYS A 653 12.10 19.56 -13.78
C CYS A 653 10.76 19.11 -13.19
N LEU A 654 10.71 18.98 -11.86
CA LEU A 654 9.46 18.78 -11.13
C LEU A 654 9.10 20.04 -10.36
N ARG A 655 10.09 20.66 -9.69
CA ARG A 655 9.87 21.86 -8.89
C ARG A 655 9.99 23.14 -9.73
N TYR A 656 9.25 24.16 -9.33
CA TYR A 656 9.19 25.45 -10.01
C TYR A 656 10.07 26.53 -9.36
N CYS A 657 10.54 27.48 -10.17
CA CYS A 657 11.08 28.73 -9.64
C CYS A 657 9.95 29.52 -8.95
N ILE A 658 10.29 30.24 -7.88
CA ILE A 658 9.39 31.19 -7.22
C ILE A 658 10.08 32.57 -7.22
N PRO A 659 9.41 33.62 -7.73
CA PRO A 659 8.07 33.60 -8.32
C PRO A 659 8.03 32.94 -9.69
N GLY A 660 6.85 32.46 -10.08
CA GLY A 660 6.72 31.68 -11.31
C GLY A 660 5.32 31.10 -11.52
N PRO A 661 5.22 29.97 -12.24
CA PRO A 661 3.94 29.35 -12.56
C PRO A 661 3.07 29.03 -11.34
N LEU A 662 3.68 28.69 -10.21
CA LEU A 662 2.94 28.33 -9.01
C LEU A 662 2.23 29.51 -8.33
N ASP A 663 2.60 30.77 -8.63
CA ASP A 663 1.97 31.94 -8.02
C ASP A 663 0.44 31.92 -8.22
N ALA A 664 -0.02 31.55 -9.43
CA ALA A 664 -1.44 31.49 -9.75
C ALA A 664 -2.22 30.51 -8.86
N THR A 665 -1.56 29.50 -8.29
CA THR A 665 -2.22 28.56 -7.37
C THR A 665 -2.65 29.23 -6.07
N MET A 666 -1.94 30.25 -5.60
CA MET A 666 -2.33 31.03 -4.41
C MET A 666 -3.60 31.84 -4.66
N GLN A 667 -3.84 32.28 -5.91
CA GLN A 667 -5.12 32.87 -6.27
C GLN A 667 -6.24 31.84 -6.12
N ILE A 668 -6.04 30.60 -6.59
CA ILE A 668 -7.04 29.54 -6.44
C ILE A 668 -7.32 29.24 -4.96
N TYR A 669 -6.28 29.02 -4.15
CA TYR A 669 -6.44 28.81 -2.71
C TYR A 669 -7.18 29.98 -2.05
N TYR A 670 -6.86 31.22 -2.39
CA TYR A 670 -7.56 32.38 -1.85
C TYR A 670 -9.06 32.37 -2.21
N ASN A 671 -9.41 32.03 -3.46
CA ASN A 671 -10.81 31.92 -3.89
C ASN A 671 -11.55 30.77 -3.20
N VAL A 672 -10.87 29.65 -2.92
CA VAL A 672 -11.42 28.56 -2.08
C VAL A 672 -11.88 29.13 -0.74
N PHE A 673 -11.02 29.85 -0.02
CA PHE A 673 -11.38 30.41 1.28
C PHE A 673 -12.45 31.51 1.20
N LEU A 674 -12.44 32.34 0.15
CA LEU A 674 -13.49 33.34 -0.09
C LEU A 674 -14.87 32.70 -0.26
N GLU A 675 -14.94 31.63 -1.03
CA GLU A 675 -16.22 30.97 -1.34
C GLU A 675 -16.71 30.13 -0.16
N LEU A 676 -15.80 29.53 0.62
CA LEU A 676 -16.15 28.90 1.89
C LEU A 676 -16.76 29.87 2.91
N GLU A 677 -16.41 31.17 2.84
CA GLU A 677 -17.04 32.20 3.68
C GLU A 677 -18.41 32.62 3.17
N LYS A 678 -18.61 32.78 1.86
CA LYS A 678 -19.89 33.22 1.28
C LYS A 678 -21.06 32.27 1.54
N GLY A 679 -20.77 30.99 1.76
CA GLY A 679 -21.80 29.99 2.07
C GLY A 679 -22.02 29.75 3.56
N ALA A 680 -21.25 30.42 4.44
CA ALA A 680 -21.42 30.44 5.89
C ALA A 680 -22.23 31.66 6.34
#